data_AF-A0A357CPE1-F1
#
_entry.id   AF-A0A357CPE1-F1
#
_cell.length_a   1.000
_cell.length_b   1.000
_cell.length_c   1.000
_cell.angle_alpha   90.00
_cell.angle_beta   90.00
_cell.angle_gamma   90.00
#
_symmetry.space_group_name_H-M   'P 1'
#
loop_
_entity.id
_entity.type
_entity.pdbx_description
1 polymer ?
#
loop_
_entity_poly.entity_id
_entity_poly.type
_entity_poly.pdbx_seq_one_letter_code
_entity_poly.pdbx_strand_id
1 'polypeptide(L)'
;MNVGKFYITTPIYYPSDNLHIGHAYTTVVADALARYHRLMGEDVYFLTGTDEHGQKIQRRAAAVGKEPQAFVDEIVANIKKLWKTLAISNDDFIRTTEPRHTERVQQIFQRLYEQGDIYKSEYEGLYCTPCEAFWLERQLVDGKCPDCGREVERVQEESYFFRTSKYADRLMAHIEAHPEFIQPVSRKNEMINNFLRPGLEDLCVSRTTFSWGIPVPFDPKHVIYVWLDALTNYITALGYPDQVGSDSLFARFWPAELHLVGKEIVRFHTIIWPIILMALDLPLPKQVFGHGWLVLDGGKMSKSKGNVVDPVVLVGKYGLDAIRYYLLREVAFGADGIYSEEALVLRINTDLANDLGNLLHRTLSMVEKFADGVVPVPGAYGPLEKALINEADETWQAVQEHMEKLEVSGALTAIFHLIGRANKYIDEAAPWSLNKQGNHERLGTVLYTMVEVIRVSAVLLSPYLVESPARIFAQLGLDPEAAAIGLEAGSKWGLYPAGTKVRKGEPLFPRIDWEEAAEVTGVKKEAPPEKPVPQATTKKAEPTATAATTQEQITIDEFAKIDLRVAKVLTAEKIEGADKLLRLQVRLGEEERQIVAGIARYYQPDELVGKEIVVVANLKPAKLRGVLSQGMVLAAGDGDNLALVMPEKTVGDGAEVR
;
A
#
# COMPACT_ATOMS: atom_id res chain seq x y z
N MET A 1 -14.81 8.70 -31.99
CA MET A 1 -13.54 8.35 -31.32
C MET A 1 -13.71 6.93 -30.86
N ASN A 2 -12.84 5.99 -31.26
CA ASN A 2 -12.84 4.67 -30.63
C ASN A 2 -12.39 4.92 -29.19
N VAL A 3 -13.34 4.90 -28.28
CA VAL A 3 -13.10 4.95 -26.85
C VAL A 3 -12.28 3.70 -26.51
N GLY A 4 -11.10 3.87 -25.91
CA GLY A 4 -10.27 2.73 -25.47
C GLY A 4 -11.04 1.86 -24.49
N LYS A 5 -10.73 0.56 -24.44
CA LYS A 5 -11.26 -0.35 -23.41
C LYS A 5 -10.26 -0.47 -22.27
N PHE A 6 -10.74 -0.68 -21.06
CA PHE A 6 -9.90 -0.95 -19.90
C PHE A 6 -10.52 -2.00 -18.99
N TYR A 7 -10.08 -3.25 -19.14
CA TYR A 7 -10.46 -4.34 -18.24
C TYR A 7 -9.42 -4.51 -17.12
N ILE A 8 -9.82 -4.18 -15.90
CA ILE A 8 -8.98 -4.27 -14.69
C ILE A 8 -9.57 -5.28 -13.70
N THR A 9 -8.69 -6.02 -13.02
CA THR A 9 -9.12 -7.00 -12.00
C THR A 9 -8.30 -6.89 -10.72
N THR A 10 -8.93 -7.20 -9.59
CA THR A 10 -8.21 -7.59 -8.36
C THR A 10 -7.96 -9.10 -8.34
N PRO A 11 -7.24 -9.64 -7.35
CA PRO A 11 -7.39 -11.04 -7.00
C PRO A 11 -8.83 -11.30 -6.54
N ILE A 12 -9.28 -12.53 -6.65
CA ILE A 12 -10.46 -12.99 -5.91
C ILE A 12 -10.01 -13.46 -4.52
N TYR A 13 -10.69 -13.00 -3.47
CA TYR A 13 -10.23 -13.16 -2.10
C TYR A 13 -10.74 -14.45 -1.47
N TYR A 14 -9.89 -15.13 -0.70
CA TYR A 14 -10.23 -16.39 -0.03
C TYR A 14 -11.08 -16.13 1.24
N PRO A 15 -12.40 -16.42 1.27
CA PRO A 15 -13.30 -16.07 2.37
C PRO A 15 -13.19 -17.07 3.53
N SER A 16 -11.98 -17.24 4.06
CA SER A 16 -11.76 -18.05 5.28
C SER A 16 -12.03 -17.25 6.57
N ASP A 17 -12.17 -15.93 6.45
CA ASP A 17 -12.51 -14.96 7.50
C ASP A 17 -12.82 -13.58 6.86
N ASN A 18 -13.23 -12.59 7.65
CA ASN A 18 -13.41 -11.19 7.19
C ASN A 18 -12.10 -10.62 6.62
N LEU A 19 -12.21 -9.72 5.63
CA LEU A 19 -11.06 -9.03 5.04
C LEU A 19 -10.50 -7.96 5.98
N HIS A 20 -9.27 -7.55 5.68
CA HIS A 20 -8.49 -6.56 6.42
C HIS A 20 -7.93 -5.48 5.50
N ILE A 21 -7.29 -4.45 6.06
CA ILE A 21 -6.79 -3.29 5.30
C ILE A 21 -5.87 -3.64 4.12
N GLY A 22 -5.03 -4.68 4.22
CA GLY A 22 -4.26 -5.16 3.07
C GLY A 22 -5.09 -5.59 1.85
N HIS A 23 -6.29 -6.14 2.05
CA HIS A 23 -7.20 -6.46 0.93
C HIS A 23 -7.86 -5.18 0.39
N ALA A 24 -8.26 -4.28 1.29
CA ALA A 24 -8.82 -2.98 0.92
C ALA A 24 -7.83 -2.16 0.10
N TYR A 25 -6.52 -2.23 0.40
CA TYR A 25 -5.47 -1.56 -0.37
C TYR A 25 -5.52 -1.92 -1.85
N THR A 26 -5.47 -3.21 -2.20
CA THR A 26 -5.53 -3.67 -3.59
C THR A 26 -6.82 -3.21 -4.28
N THR A 27 -7.97 -3.38 -3.62
CA THR A 27 -9.28 -3.02 -4.20
C THR A 27 -9.43 -1.51 -4.38
N VAL A 28 -8.94 -0.69 -3.46
CA VAL A 28 -9.00 0.78 -3.55
C VAL A 28 -8.07 1.30 -4.65
N VAL A 29 -6.88 0.70 -4.84
CA VAL A 29 -6.00 1.03 -5.97
C VAL A 29 -6.67 0.67 -7.29
N ALA A 30 -7.25 -0.54 -7.40
CA ALA A 30 -7.99 -0.95 -8.60
C ALA A 30 -9.15 0.00 -8.91
N ASP A 31 -9.89 0.40 -7.87
CA ASP A 31 -11.00 1.35 -7.99
C ASP A 31 -10.54 2.74 -8.43
N ALA A 32 -9.43 3.25 -7.89
CA ALA A 32 -8.89 4.54 -8.30
C ALA A 32 -8.45 4.55 -9.78
N LEU A 33 -7.82 3.48 -10.24
CA LEU A 33 -7.47 3.29 -11.65
C LEU A 33 -8.74 3.18 -12.51
N ALA A 34 -9.71 2.35 -12.13
CA ALA A 34 -10.97 2.21 -12.85
C ALA A 34 -11.70 3.57 -12.99
N ARG A 35 -11.78 4.36 -11.91
CA ARG A 35 -12.38 5.70 -11.92
C ARG A 35 -11.60 6.68 -12.79
N TYR A 36 -10.27 6.64 -12.74
CA TYR A 36 -9.41 7.45 -13.60
C TYR A 36 -9.70 7.17 -15.08
N HIS A 37 -9.66 5.90 -15.49
CA HIS A 37 -9.92 5.50 -16.88
C HIS A 37 -11.35 5.86 -17.32
N ARG A 38 -12.38 5.70 -16.46
CA ARG A 38 -13.75 6.17 -16.76
C ARG A 38 -13.81 7.68 -16.99
N LEU A 39 -13.11 8.47 -16.17
CA LEU A 39 -13.08 9.93 -16.32
C LEU A 39 -12.16 10.41 -17.46
N MET A 40 -11.27 9.56 -17.96
CA MET A 40 -10.60 9.73 -19.26
C MET A 40 -11.52 9.42 -20.44
N GLY A 41 -12.74 8.95 -20.16
CA GLY A 41 -13.75 8.62 -21.15
C GLY A 41 -13.63 7.20 -21.70
N GLU A 42 -12.79 6.34 -21.12
CA GLU A 42 -12.62 4.94 -21.53
C GLU A 42 -13.79 4.05 -21.10
N ASP A 43 -13.95 2.96 -21.85
CA ASP A 43 -14.92 1.92 -21.57
C ASP A 43 -14.32 0.91 -20.59
N VAL A 44 -14.69 1.04 -19.32
CA VAL A 44 -14.06 0.31 -18.22
C VAL A 44 -14.92 -0.85 -17.76
N TYR A 45 -14.28 -1.99 -17.51
CA TYR A 45 -14.86 -3.10 -16.76
C TYR A 45 -13.94 -3.44 -15.59
N PHE A 46 -14.44 -3.37 -14.37
CA PHE A 46 -13.68 -3.62 -13.15
C PHE A 46 -14.24 -4.84 -12.42
N LEU A 47 -13.45 -5.92 -12.36
CA LEU A 47 -13.83 -7.17 -11.70
C LEU A 47 -13.11 -7.37 -10.35
N THR A 48 -13.89 -7.74 -9.34
CA THR A 48 -13.41 -8.30 -8.07
C THR A 48 -14.24 -9.52 -7.69
N GLY A 49 -13.90 -10.24 -6.62
CA GLY A 49 -14.66 -11.43 -6.23
C GLY A 49 -14.07 -12.25 -5.09
N THR A 50 -14.55 -13.48 -4.99
CA THR A 50 -14.17 -14.44 -3.94
C THR A 50 -13.84 -15.82 -4.49
N ASP A 51 -12.73 -16.39 -4.00
CA ASP A 51 -12.29 -17.77 -4.25
C ASP A 51 -12.79 -18.66 -3.12
N GLU A 52 -13.86 -19.40 -3.38
CA GLU A 52 -14.69 -20.02 -2.35
C GLU A 52 -14.48 -21.52 -2.18
N HIS A 53 -13.56 -22.14 -2.91
CA HIS A 53 -13.36 -23.60 -2.88
C HIS A 53 -12.12 -24.03 -2.08
N GLY A 54 -11.98 -25.33 -1.84
CA GLY A 54 -10.78 -25.92 -1.27
C GLY A 54 -10.88 -26.37 0.18
N GLN A 55 -9.92 -27.21 0.57
CA GLN A 55 -9.91 -27.92 1.86
C GLN A 55 -9.92 -26.98 3.08
N LYS A 56 -9.27 -25.82 2.99
CA LYS A 56 -9.19 -24.86 4.10
C LYS A 56 -10.57 -24.31 4.47
N ILE A 57 -11.43 -24.00 3.50
CA ILE A 57 -12.81 -23.57 3.74
C ILE A 57 -13.62 -24.73 4.34
N GLN A 58 -13.51 -25.93 3.77
CA GLN A 58 -14.22 -27.10 4.29
C GLN A 58 -13.89 -27.38 5.76
N ARG A 59 -12.61 -27.33 6.15
CA ARG A 59 -12.20 -27.52 7.55
C ARG A 59 -12.69 -26.40 8.46
N ARG A 60 -12.65 -25.14 8.01
CA ARG A 60 -13.11 -23.99 8.81
C ARG A 60 -14.61 -24.03 9.02
N ALA A 61 -15.38 -24.35 8.00
CA ALA A 61 -16.83 -24.54 8.09
C ALA A 61 -17.18 -25.67 9.07
N ALA A 62 -16.52 -26.82 8.96
CA ALA A 62 -16.70 -27.94 9.88
C ALA A 62 -16.34 -27.57 11.34
N ALA A 63 -15.26 -26.83 11.56
CA ALA A 63 -14.83 -26.39 12.90
C ALA A 63 -15.85 -25.47 13.60
N VAL A 64 -16.69 -24.76 12.84
CA VAL A 64 -17.79 -23.93 13.36
C VAL A 64 -19.17 -24.57 13.18
N GLY A 65 -19.23 -25.85 12.79
CA GLY A 65 -20.47 -26.61 12.63
C GLY A 65 -21.38 -26.11 11.50
N LYS A 66 -20.83 -25.56 10.42
CA LYS A 66 -21.58 -25.05 9.26
C LYS A 66 -21.25 -25.84 7.98
N GLU A 67 -22.22 -25.91 7.08
CA GLU A 67 -21.98 -26.32 5.69
C GLU A 67 -21.07 -25.30 4.99
N PRO A 68 -20.12 -25.72 4.13
CA PRO A 68 -19.18 -24.81 3.48
C PRO A 68 -19.85 -23.67 2.70
N GLN A 69 -20.95 -23.93 1.97
CA GLN A 69 -21.69 -22.91 1.23
C GLN A 69 -22.24 -21.83 2.19
N ALA A 70 -22.90 -22.24 3.27
CA ALA A 70 -23.46 -21.32 4.26
C ALA A 70 -22.35 -20.52 4.97
N PHE A 71 -21.20 -21.14 5.22
CA PHE A 71 -20.04 -20.47 5.80
C PHE A 71 -19.48 -19.37 4.88
N VAL A 72 -19.30 -19.65 3.59
CA VAL A 72 -18.78 -18.64 2.65
C VAL A 72 -19.81 -17.56 2.33
N ASP A 73 -21.11 -17.88 2.26
CA ASP A 73 -22.19 -16.92 2.01
C ASP A 73 -22.20 -15.79 3.04
N GLU A 74 -22.03 -16.10 4.32
CA GLU A 74 -21.96 -15.10 5.40
C GLU A 74 -20.75 -14.18 5.26
N ILE A 75 -19.58 -14.74 4.95
CA ILE A 75 -18.34 -13.96 4.82
C ILE A 75 -18.39 -13.10 3.56
N VAL A 76 -18.90 -13.63 2.45
CA VAL A 76 -19.07 -12.89 1.18
C VAL A 76 -20.06 -11.74 1.36
N ALA A 77 -21.11 -11.91 2.16
CA ALA A 77 -22.01 -10.80 2.49
C ALA A 77 -21.25 -9.65 3.21
N ASN A 78 -20.35 -9.97 4.14
CA ASN A 78 -19.49 -8.97 4.79
C ASN A 78 -18.50 -8.32 3.81
N ILE A 79 -17.93 -9.08 2.87
CA ILE A 79 -17.03 -8.57 1.83
C ILE A 79 -17.77 -7.58 0.91
N LYS A 80 -18.95 -7.95 0.42
CA LYS A 80 -19.79 -7.05 -0.40
C LYS A 80 -20.21 -5.81 0.38
N LYS A 81 -20.48 -5.93 1.69
CA LYS A 81 -20.75 -4.79 2.56
C LYS A 81 -19.51 -3.88 2.68
N LEU A 82 -18.33 -4.45 2.87
CA LEU A 82 -17.07 -3.69 2.92
C LEU A 82 -16.82 -2.92 1.62
N TRP A 83 -17.03 -3.53 0.46
CA TRP A 83 -16.90 -2.84 -0.84
C TRP A 83 -17.89 -1.70 -1.01
N LYS A 84 -19.13 -1.85 -0.53
CA LYS A 84 -20.08 -0.74 -0.45
C LYS A 84 -19.60 0.36 0.49
N THR A 85 -19.10 0.01 1.68
CA THR A 85 -18.55 0.96 2.65
C THR A 85 -17.36 1.75 2.08
N LEU A 86 -16.51 1.10 1.28
CA LEU A 86 -15.36 1.72 0.60
C LEU A 86 -15.71 2.39 -0.74
N ALA A 87 -17.00 2.38 -1.11
CA ALA A 87 -17.53 2.85 -2.38
C ALA A 87 -16.75 2.34 -3.60
N ILE A 88 -16.40 1.06 -3.60
CA ILE A 88 -15.75 0.39 -4.72
C ILE A 88 -16.74 0.30 -5.89
N SER A 89 -16.28 0.70 -7.08
CA SER A 89 -17.06 0.82 -8.32
C SER A 89 -16.84 -0.38 -9.26
N ASN A 90 -16.71 -1.58 -8.71
CA ASN A 90 -16.59 -2.79 -9.52
C ASN A 90 -17.89 -3.05 -10.31
N ASP A 91 -17.76 -3.41 -11.58
CA ASP A 91 -18.87 -3.67 -12.51
C ASP A 91 -19.48 -5.06 -12.30
N ASP A 92 -18.69 -6.02 -11.81
CA ASP A 92 -19.15 -7.34 -11.40
C ASP A 92 -18.40 -7.81 -10.14
N PHE A 93 -19.04 -8.71 -9.40
CA PHE A 93 -18.47 -9.44 -8.27
C PHE A 93 -18.64 -10.94 -8.53
N ILE A 94 -17.56 -11.61 -8.94
CA ILE A 94 -17.58 -13.04 -9.25
C ILE A 94 -17.42 -13.88 -7.97
N ARG A 95 -18.19 -14.97 -7.86
CA ARG A 95 -18.02 -15.99 -6.83
C ARG A 95 -17.73 -17.32 -7.51
N THR A 96 -16.72 -18.06 -7.09
CA THR A 96 -16.41 -19.35 -7.74
C THR A 96 -17.49 -20.41 -7.52
N THR A 97 -18.37 -20.25 -6.53
CA THR A 97 -19.55 -21.13 -6.31
C THR A 97 -20.71 -20.86 -7.26
N GLU A 98 -20.70 -19.76 -8.03
CA GLU A 98 -21.80 -19.44 -8.94
C GLU A 98 -21.88 -20.46 -10.09
N PRO A 99 -23.09 -20.90 -10.51
CA PRO A 99 -23.25 -21.84 -11.62
C PRO A 99 -22.56 -21.36 -12.91
N ARG A 100 -22.64 -20.05 -13.20
CA ARG A 100 -21.96 -19.44 -14.35
C ARG A 100 -20.45 -19.67 -14.33
N HIS A 101 -19.82 -19.77 -13.17
CA HIS A 101 -18.39 -20.06 -13.06
C HIS A 101 -18.14 -21.56 -13.14
N THR A 102 -18.81 -22.33 -12.28
CA THR A 102 -18.68 -23.78 -12.15
C THR A 102 -18.81 -24.51 -13.50
N GLU A 103 -19.87 -24.23 -14.25
CA GLU A 103 -20.14 -24.87 -15.54
C GLU A 103 -19.07 -24.53 -16.58
N ARG A 104 -18.56 -23.30 -16.57
CA ARG A 104 -17.51 -22.84 -17.50
C ARG A 104 -16.15 -23.45 -17.15
N VAL A 105 -15.81 -23.55 -15.87
CA VAL A 105 -14.60 -24.25 -15.43
C VAL A 105 -14.62 -25.72 -15.85
N GLN A 106 -15.77 -26.40 -15.71
CA GLN A 106 -15.91 -27.79 -16.17
C GLN A 106 -15.67 -27.93 -17.67
N GLN A 107 -16.23 -27.02 -18.49
CA GLN A 107 -15.99 -26.99 -19.93
C GLN A 107 -14.51 -26.74 -20.28
N ILE A 108 -13.86 -25.80 -19.57
CA ILE A 108 -12.43 -25.50 -19.73
C ILE A 108 -11.59 -26.74 -19.40
N PHE A 109 -11.87 -27.39 -18.26
CA PHE A 109 -11.16 -28.60 -17.83
C PHE A 109 -11.31 -29.72 -18.85
N GLN A 110 -12.53 -29.96 -19.32
CA GLN A 110 -12.82 -30.97 -20.32
C GLN A 110 -12.07 -30.70 -21.63
N ARG A 111 -12.08 -29.46 -22.12
CA ARG A 111 -11.32 -29.08 -23.33
C ARG A 111 -9.83 -29.34 -23.17
N LEU A 112 -9.24 -28.91 -22.05
CA LEU A 112 -7.81 -29.12 -21.77
C LEU A 112 -7.45 -30.61 -21.66
N TYR A 113 -8.35 -31.44 -21.15
CA TYR A 113 -8.19 -32.89 -21.12
C TYR A 113 -8.28 -33.53 -22.51
N GLU A 114 -9.31 -33.18 -23.29
CA GLU A 114 -9.53 -33.73 -24.64
C GLU A 114 -8.39 -33.42 -25.61
N GLN A 115 -7.75 -32.24 -25.48
CA GLN A 115 -6.58 -31.87 -26.28
C GLN A 115 -5.24 -32.45 -25.76
N GLY A 116 -5.27 -33.19 -24.64
CA GLY A 116 -4.11 -33.88 -24.07
C GLY A 116 -3.17 -33.02 -23.23
N ASP A 117 -3.56 -31.78 -22.90
CA ASP A 117 -2.81 -30.92 -21.98
C ASP A 117 -3.08 -31.25 -20.51
N ILE A 118 -4.23 -31.86 -20.20
CA ILE A 118 -4.47 -32.50 -18.91
C ILE A 118 -4.41 -34.02 -19.09
N TYR A 119 -3.66 -34.70 -18.21
CA TYR A 119 -3.54 -36.15 -18.20
C TYR A 119 -3.62 -36.70 -16.78
N LYS A 120 -4.07 -37.94 -16.65
CA LYS A 120 -4.12 -38.63 -15.36
C LYS A 120 -2.75 -39.23 -15.04
N SER A 121 -2.28 -39.04 -13.81
CA SER A 121 -1.05 -39.63 -13.29
C SER A 121 -1.20 -39.88 -11.79
N GLU A 122 -0.26 -40.58 -11.20
CA GLU A 122 -0.16 -40.71 -9.76
C GLU A 122 0.87 -39.71 -9.25
N TYR A 123 0.48 -38.88 -8.27
CA TYR A 123 1.39 -38.04 -7.52
C TYR A 123 1.94 -38.84 -6.34
N GLU A 124 3.25 -39.02 -6.27
CA GLU A 124 3.91 -39.60 -5.09
C GLU A 124 4.74 -38.51 -4.41
N GLY A 125 4.43 -38.21 -3.14
CA GLY A 125 5.13 -37.18 -2.38
C GLY A 125 5.19 -37.50 -0.89
N LEU A 126 6.16 -36.88 -0.20
CA LEU A 126 6.37 -37.06 1.24
C LEU A 126 5.50 -36.02 1.97
N TYR A 127 4.37 -36.47 2.51
CA TYR A 127 3.36 -35.62 3.10
C TYR A 127 3.52 -35.52 4.61
N CYS A 128 3.52 -34.29 5.14
CA CYS A 128 3.47 -34.05 6.58
C CYS A 128 2.01 -33.79 6.98
N THR A 129 1.32 -34.79 7.53
CA THR A 129 -0.10 -34.68 7.92
C THR A 129 -0.39 -33.47 8.84
N PRO A 130 0.44 -33.12 9.84
CA PRO A 130 0.18 -31.95 10.68
C PRO A 130 0.46 -30.58 10.04
N CYS A 131 1.36 -30.52 9.06
CA CYS A 131 1.65 -29.29 8.30
C CYS A 131 0.85 -29.19 7.01
N GLU A 132 0.20 -30.28 6.61
CA GLU A 132 -0.58 -30.43 5.38
C GLU A 132 0.22 -30.04 4.13
N ALA A 133 1.51 -30.37 4.14
CA ALA A 133 2.47 -29.98 3.12
C ALA A 133 3.14 -31.22 2.52
N PHE A 134 3.27 -31.20 1.20
CA PHE A 134 4.09 -32.15 0.46
C PHE A 134 5.51 -31.62 0.35
N TRP A 135 6.46 -32.51 0.59
CA TRP A 135 7.88 -32.23 0.48
C TRP A 135 8.48 -33.18 -0.56
N LEU A 136 9.41 -32.62 -1.32
CA LEU A 136 10.34 -33.42 -2.09
C LEU A 136 11.41 -33.95 -1.13
N GLU A 137 11.97 -35.11 -1.43
CA GLU A 137 12.95 -35.77 -0.54
C GLU A 137 14.15 -34.85 -0.21
N ARG A 138 14.58 -34.03 -1.18
CA ARG A 138 15.62 -33.00 -1.03
C ARG A 138 15.29 -31.86 -0.06
N GLN A 139 14.02 -31.66 0.28
CA GLN A 139 13.53 -30.58 1.14
C GLN A 139 13.38 -31.01 2.60
N LEU A 140 13.52 -32.30 2.90
CA LEU A 140 13.43 -32.82 4.25
C LEU A 140 14.70 -32.51 5.05
N VAL A 141 14.53 -32.27 6.35
CA VAL A 141 15.64 -32.16 7.31
C VAL A 141 15.66 -33.44 8.13
N ASP A 142 16.73 -34.22 8.02
CA ASP A 142 16.87 -35.55 8.66
C ASP A 142 15.72 -36.52 8.34
N GLY A 143 15.18 -36.47 7.12
CA GLY A 143 14.03 -37.30 6.69
C GLY A 143 12.68 -36.86 7.27
N LYS A 144 12.62 -35.69 7.91
CA LYS A 144 11.42 -35.14 8.56
C LYS A 144 11.00 -33.82 7.93
N CYS A 145 9.76 -33.44 8.20
CA CYS A 145 9.16 -32.20 7.73
C CYS A 145 10.04 -31.01 8.17
N PRO A 146 10.53 -30.16 7.24
CA PRO A 146 11.39 -29.03 7.58
C PRO A 146 10.68 -27.99 8.45
N ASP A 147 9.35 -27.92 8.38
CA ASP A 147 8.57 -26.91 9.09
C ASP A 147 8.27 -27.28 10.54
N CYS A 148 8.04 -28.57 10.85
CA CYS A 148 7.64 -28.98 12.20
C CYS A 148 8.48 -30.12 12.80
N GLY A 149 9.49 -30.62 12.09
CA GLY A 149 10.38 -31.68 12.55
C GLY A 149 9.72 -33.04 12.76
N ARG A 150 8.48 -33.24 12.28
CA ARG A 150 7.74 -34.51 12.40
C ARG A 150 7.94 -35.40 11.17
N GLU A 151 7.68 -36.69 11.35
CA GLU A 151 7.72 -37.69 10.27
C GLU A 151 6.82 -37.27 9.10
N VAL A 152 7.27 -37.65 7.90
CA VAL A 152 6.54 -37.51 6.65
C VAL A 152 6.20 -38.89 6.11
N GLU A 153 5.06 -39.01 5.46
CA GLU A 153 4.57 -40.27 4.91
C GLU A 153 4.58 -40.22 3.39
N ARG A 154 5.01 -41.28 2.71
CA ARG A 154 4.81 -41.38 1.25
C ARG A 154 3.32 -41.55 1.00
N VAL A 155 2.72 -40.52 0.42
CA VAL A 155 1.33 -40.54 -0.01
C VAL A 155 1.32 -40.57 -1.53
N GLN A 156 0.64 -41.57 -2.07
CA GLN A 156 0.36 -41.69 -3.49
C GLN A 156 -1.10 -41.35 -3.71
N GLU A 157 -1.37 -40.29 -4.48
CA GLU A 157 -2.71 -39.86 -4.82
C GLU A 157 -2.84 -39.82 -6.34
N GLU A 158 -3.84 -40.53 -6.86
CA GLU A 158 -4.22 -40.38 -8.27
C GLU A 158 -4.69 -38.94 -8.51
N SER A 159 -4.19 -38.28 -9.54
CA SER A 159 -4.48 -36.88 -9.83
C SER A 159 -4.34 -36.54 -11.31
N TYR A 160 -5.07 -35.54 -11.75
CA TYR A 160 -4.91 -34.94 -13.07
C TYR A 160 -3.83 -33.86 -13.01
N PHE A 161 -2.94 -33.87 -14.00
CA PHE A 161 -1.83 -32.94 -14.16
C PHE A 161 -1.97 -32.17 -15.46
N PHE A 162 -1.67 -30.88 -15.39
CA PHE A 162 -1.62 -29.97 -16.53
C PHE A 162 -0.18 -29.80 -17.00
N ARG A 163 0.05 -29.93 -18.32
CA ARG A 163 1.35 -29.91 -18.98
C ARG A 163 1.97 -28.51 -19.05
N THR A 164 2.26 -27.91 -17.90
CA THR A 164 2.87 -26.57 -17.81
C THR A 164 4.26 -26.52 -18.45
N SER A 165 5.04 -27.60 -18.33
CA SER A 165 6.37 -27.72 -18.91
C SER A 165 6.41 -27.49 -20.43
N LYS A 166 5.38 -27.97 -21.15
CA LYS A 166 5.21 -27.85 -22.61
C LYS A 166 5.22 -26.40 -23.12
N TYR A 167 4.83 -25.44 -22.28
CA TYR A 167 4.63 -24.04 -22.68
C TYR A 167 5.72 -23.09 -22.17
N ALA A 168 6.72 -23.60 -21.44
CA ALA A 168 7.75 -22.78 -20.80
C ALA A 168 8.52 -21.88 -21.80
N ASP A 169 8.96 -22.43 -22.93
CA ASP A 169 9.70 -21.68 -23.95
C ASP A 169 8.85 -20.59 -24.61
N ARG A 170 7.57 -20.89 -24.90
CA ARG A 170 6.63 -19.93 -25.47
C ARG A 170 6.34 -18.78 -24.50
N LEU A 171 6.23 -19.08 -23.20
CA LEU A 171 6.08 -18.07 -22.17
C LEU A 171 7.34 -17.21 -22.01
N MET A 172 8.53 -17.80 -22.00
CA MET A 172 9.79 -17.06 -21.92
C MET A 172 9.91 -16.07 -23.09
N ALA A 173 9.64 -16.53 -24.32
CA ALA A 173 9.65 -15.68 -25.51
C ALA A 173 8.62 -14.54 -25.42
N HIS A 174 7.44 -14.80 -24.83
CA HIS A 174 6.45 -13.74 -24.61
C HIS A 174 6.94 -12.68 -23.62
N ILE A 175 7.53 -13.08 -22.50
CA ILE A 175 8.07 -12.17 -21.46
C ILE A 175 9.22 -11.32 -22.02
N GLU A 176 10.05 -11.88 -22.89
CA GLU A 176 11.14 -11.15 -23.55
C GLU A 176 10.61 -10.12 -24.56
N ALA A 177 9.58 -10.48 -25.33
CA ALA A 177 8.97 -9.61 -26.32
C ALA A 177 8.08 -8.49 -25.71
N HIS A 178 7.55 -8.70 -24.50
CA HIS A 178 6.65 -7.79 -23.81
C HIS A 178 7.23 -7.42 -22.42
N PRO A 179 8.25 -6.54 -22.36
CA PRO A 179 8.91 -6.20 -21.10
C PRO A 179 7.98 -5.56 -20.05
N GLU A 180 6.85 -5.02 -20.47
CA GLU A 180 5.77 -4.43 -19.67
C GLU A 180 4.86 -5.45 -19.00
N PHE A 181 4.85 -6.71 -19.48
CA PHE A 181 3.91 -7.75 -19.05
C PHE A 181 3.94 -8.04 -17.54
N ILE A 182 5.13 -8.03 -16.93
CA ILE A 182 5.31 -8.26 -15.49
C ILE A 182 5.92 -7.02 -14.84
N GLN A 183 5.15 -6.34 -14.00
CA GLN A 183 5.62 -5.21 -13.21
C GLN A 183 5.47 -5.44 -11.70
N PRO A 184 6.33 -4.83 -10.87
CA PRO A 184 7.57 -4.14 -11.25
C PRO A 184 8.64 -5.12 -11.80
N VAL A 185 9.66 -4.60 -12.49
CA VAL A 185 10.73 -5.41 -13.12
C VAL A 185 11.41 -6.39 -12.16
N SER A 186 11.49 -6.06 -10.87
CA SER A 186 12.00 -6.97 -9.84
C SER A 186 11.23 -8.30 -9.79
N ARG A 187 9.90 -8.26 -9.96
CA ARG A 187 9.05 -9.47 -10.01
C ARG A 187 9.29 -10.26 -11.27
N LYS A 188 9.46 -9.60 -12.43
CA LYS A 188 9.84 -10.28 -13.68
C LYS A 188 11.11 -11.09 -13.50
N ASN A 189 12.15 -10.47 -12.93
CA ASN A 189 13.44 -11.12 -12.70
C ASN A 189 13.32 -12.31 -11.74
N GLU A 190 12.50 -12.19 -10.70
CA GLU A 190 12.19 -13.28 -9.77
C GLU A 190 11.54 -14.46 -10.50
N MET A 191 10.53 -14.20 -11.34
CA MET A 191 9.82 -15.25 -12.09
C MET A 191 10.73 -15.99 -13.08
N ILE A 192 11.57 -15.24 -13.81
CA ILE A 192 12.52 -15.81 -14.77
C ILE A 192 13.57 -16.67 -14.06
N ASN A 193 14.22 -16.12 -13.03
CA ASN A 193 15.39 -16.76 -12.42
C ASN A 193 15.02 -17.93 -11.52
N ASN A 194 13.95 -17.80 -10.74
CA ASN A 194 13.63 -18.77 -9.70
C ASN A 194 12.72 -19.90 -10.19
N PHE A 195 11.98 -19.70 -11.30
CA PHE A 195 10.97 -20.65 -11.76
C PHE A 195 11.13 -21.06 -13.22
N LEU A 196 11.28 -20.11 -14.16
CA LEU A 196 11.31 -20.46 -15.58
C LEU A 196 12.65 -21.07 -16.02
N ARG A 197 13.78 -20.47 -15.63
CA ARG A 197 15.13 -20.96 -15.99
C ARG A 197 15.46 -22.35 -15.44
N PRO A 198 15.10 -22.70 -14.19
CA PRO A 198 15.29 -24.06 -13.68
C PRO A 198 14.46 -25.13 -14.40
N GLY A 199 13.39 -24.71 -15.10
CA GLY A 199 12.41 -25.59 -15.72
C GLY A 199 11.12 -25.69 -14.90
N LEU A 200 9.99 -25.83 -15.59
CA LEU A 200 8.68 -26.00 -14.97
C LEU A 200 8.32 -27.49 -14.87
N GLU A 201 7.85 -27.92 -13.70
CA GLU A 201 7.19 -29.20 -13.52
C GLU A 201 5.70 -29.09 -13.92
N ASP A 202 5.08 -30.22 -14.26
CA ASP A 202 3.64 -30.29 -14.59
C ASP A 202 2.78 -30.06 -13.33
N LEU A 203 1.72 -29.26 -13.47
CA LEU A 203 0.92 -28.78 -12.34
C LEU A 203 -0.22 -29.75 -12.01
N CYS A 204 -0.32 -30.21 -10.77
CA CYS A 204 -1.45 -31.01 -10.32
C CYS A 204 -2.74 -30.15 -10.21
N VAL A 205 -3.74 -30.43 -11.07
CA VAL A 205 -4.99 -29.66 -11.25
C VAL A 205 -6.24 -30.37 -10.74
N SER A 206 -6.12 -31.47 -9.99
CA SER A 206 -7.25 -32.09 -9.28
C SER A 206 -6.87 -32.62 -7.90
N ARG A 207 -7.85 -32.92 -7.04
CA ARG A 207 -7.68 -33.62 -5.76
C ARG A 207 -8.83 -34.61 -5.51
N THR A 208 -8.59 -35.63 -4.69
CA THR A 208 -9.60 -36.61 -4.22
C THR A 208 -9.81 -36.55 -2.71
N THR A 209 -8.90 -35.89 -1.99
CA THR A 209 -8.87 -35.82 -0.51
C THR A 209 -9.93 -34.91 0.13
N PHE A 210 -10.69 -34.14 -0.66
CA PHE A 210 -11.76 -33.29 -0.18
C PHE A 210 -12.85 -33.09 -1.25
N SER A 211 -14.04 -32.72 -0.82
CA SER A 211 -15.24 -32.63 -1.69
C SER A 211 -15.71 -31.20 -1.96
N TRP A 212 -15.22 -30.22 -1.20
CA TRP A 212 -15.60 -28.81 -1.41
C TRP A 212 -14.81 -28.18 -2.57
N GLY A 213 -15.34 -28.32 -3.78
CA GLY A 213 -14.79 -27.78 -5.02
C GLY A 213 -15.63 -28.18 -6.23
N ILE A 214 -15.21 -27.73 -7.42
CA ILE A 214 -15.88 -28.06 -8.68
C ILE A 214 -15.55 -29.50 -9.07
N PRO A 215 -16.52 -30.42 -9.22
CA PRO A 215 -16.21 -31.79 -9.62
C PRO A 215 -15.73 -31.85 -11.08
N VAL A 216 -14.75 -32.72 -11.34
CA VAL A 216 -14.30 -33.03 -12.71
C VAL A 216 -15.47 -33.71 -13.45
N PRO A 217 -15.90 -33.20 -14.62
CA PRO A 217 -17.18 -33.59 -15.24
C PRO A 217 -17.24 -35.08 -15.64
N PHE A 218 -16.12 -35.68 -16.00
CA PHE A 218 -16.03 -37.09 -16.40
C PHE A 218 -15.45 -38.02 -15.32
N ASP A 219 -14.98 -37.47 -14.19
CA ASP A 219 -14.45 -38.25 -13.06
C ASP A 219 -14.82 -37.57 -11.72
N PRO A 220 -16.09 -37.64 -11.28
CA PRO A 220 -16.61 -36.85 -10.15
C PRO A 220 -16.00 -37.17 -8.79
N LYS A 221 -15.14 -38.20 -8.71
CA LYS A 221 -14.32 -38.48 -7.51
C LYS A 221 -13.25 -37.41 -7.30
N HIS A 222 -12.87 -36.71 -8.38
CA HIS A 222 -11.93 -35.62 -8.35
C HIS A 222 -12.64 -34.28 -8.30
N VAL A 223 -12.10 -33.37 -7.50
CA VAL A 223 -12.40 -31.94 -7.54
C VAL A 223 -11.29 -31.20 -8.28
N ILE A 224 -11.65 -30.24 -9.12
CA ILE A 224 -10.73 -29.36 -9.83
C ILE A 224 -9.99 -28.51 -8.79
N TYR A 225 -8.66 -28.51 -8.88
CA TYR A 225 -7.81 -27.82 -7.93
C TYR A 225 -7.88 -26.30 -8.12
N VAL A 226 -7.76 -25.59 -7.00
CA VAL A 226 -8.11 -24.18 -6.85
C VAL A 226 -7.46 -23.25 -7.87
N TRP A 227 -6.24 -23.51 -8.36
CA TRP A 227 -5.61 -22.56 -9.29
C TRP A 227 -6.24 -22.56 -10.69
N LEU A 228 -6.73 -23.69 -11.20
CA LEU A 228 -7.41 -23.70 -12.50
C LEU A 228 -8.81 -23.09 -12.38
N ASP A 229 -9.52 -23.44 -11.32
CA ASP A 229 -10.80 -22.84 -10.91
C ASP A 229 -10.65 -21.31 -10.75
N ALA A 230 -9.89 -20.88 -9.75
CA ALA A 230 -9.70 -19.48 -9.39
C ALA A 230 -9.16 -18.64 -10.55
N LEU A 231 -8.11 -19.05 -11.27
CA LEU A 231 -7.53 -18.20 -12.32
C LEU A 231 -8.48 -17.96 -13.50
N THR A 232 -9.39 -18.90 -13.79
CA THR A 232 -10.36 -18.72 -14.87
C THR A 232 -11.48 -17.75 -14.53
N ASN A 233 -11.59 -17.26 -13.28
CA ASN A 233 -12.56 -16.22 -12.90
C ASN A 233 -12.54 -15.02 -13.86
N TYR A 234 -11.34 -14.63 -14.32
CA TYR A 234 -11.12 -13.46 -15.18
C TYR A 234 -11.76 -13.57 -16.57
N ILE A 235 -11.95 -14.78 -17.07
CA ILE A 235 -12.59 -15.01 -18.38
C ILE A 235 -14.01 -15.54 -18.24
N THR A 236 -14.28 -16.32 -17.19
CA THR A 236 -15.62 -16.86 -16.91
C THR A 236 -16.59 -15.78 -16.47
N ALA A 237 -16.15 -14.75 -15.75
CA ALA A 237 -16.99 -13.58 -15.44
C ALA A 237 -17.45 -12.85 -16.72
N LEU A 238 -16.59 -12.82 -17.75
CA LEU A 238 -16.88 -12.21 -19.05
C LEU A 238 -17.69 -13.09 -20.00
N GLY A 239 -17.92 -14.38 -19.66
CA GLY A 239 -18.72 -15.26 -20.49
C GLY A 239 -18.01 -16.45 -21.13
N TYR A 240 -16.69 -16.59 -20.98
CA TYR A 240 -15.95 -17.66 -21.66
C TYR A 240 -16.14 -19.03 -20.99
N PRO A 241 -16.37 -20.14 -21.74
CA PRO A 241 -16.23 -20.25 -23.19
C PRO A 241 -17.54 -20.16 -24.01
N ASP A 242 -18.71 -20.11 -23.37
CA ASP A 242 -20.01 -20.25 -24.02
C ASP A 242 -20.61 -18.93 -24.55
N GLN A 243 -20.10 -17.77 -24.10
CA GLN A 243 -20.56 -16.43 -24.52
C GLN A 243 -19.39 -15.61 -25.10
N VAL A 244 -18.91 -16.01 -26.28
CA VAL A 244 -17.74 -15.40 -26.97
C VAL A 244 -18.08 -14.68 -28.29
N GLY A 245 -19.37 -14.53 -28.60
CA GLY A 245 -19.82 -13.80 -29.80
C GLY A 245 -19.46 -12.30 -29.77
N SER A 246 -19.58 -11.62 -30.91
CA SER A 246 -19.17 -10.21 -31.08
C SER A 246 -19.77 -9.24 -30.06
N ASP A 247 -20.98 -9.54 -29.59
CA ASP A 247 -21.74 -8.68 -28.68
C ASP A 247 -21.52 -9.05 -27.20
N SER A 248 -20.59 -9.97 -26.92
CA SER A 248 -20.33 -10.46 -25.56
C SER A 248 -19.32 -9.60 -24.80
N LEU A 249 -19.37 -9.67 -23.46
CA LEU A 249 -18.37 -9.04 -22.60
C LEU A 249 -16.98 -9.59 -22.86
N PHE A 250 -16.85 -10.88 -23.16
CA PHE A 250 -15.57 -11.49 -23.51
C PHE A 250 -14.96 -10.87 -24.76
N ALA A 251 -15.73 -10.74 -25.85
CA ALA A 251 -15.23 -10.12 -27.08
C ALA A 251 -14.89 -8.64 -26.90
N ARG A 252 -15.63 -7.95 -26.04
CA ARG A 252 -15.43 -6.52 -25.75
C ARG A 252 -14.22 -6.27 -24.86
N PHE A 253 -14.00 -7.07 -23.82
CA PHE A 253 -13.06 -6.76 -22.73
C PHE A 253 -11.83 -7.66 -22.65
N TRP A 254 -11.84 -8.87 -23.22
CA TRP A 254 -10.65 -9.74 -23.18
C TRP A 254 -9.68 -9.43 -24.34
N PRO A 255 -8.34 -9.40 -24.13
CA PRO A 255 -7.59 -9.66 -22.89
C PRO A 255 -7.64 -8.51 -21.88
N ALA A 256 -7.46 -8.82 -20.59
CA ALA A 256 -7.36 -7.80 -19.55
C ALA A 256 -6.18 -6.84 -19.78
N GLU A 257 -6.43 -5.55 -19.57
CA GLU A 257 -5.41 -4.50 -19.58
C GLU A 257 -4.52 -4.62 -18.34
N LEU A 258 -5.10 -4.91 -17.17
CA LEU A 258 -4.36 -4.96 -15.92
C LEU A 258 -4.92 -5.98 -14.92
N HIS A 259 -4.08 -6.94 -14.50
CA HIS A 259 -4.31 -7.72 -13.30
C HIS A 259 -3.50 -7.15 -12.14
N LEU A 260 -4.16 -6.62 -11.11
CA LEU A 260 -3.52 -6.25 -9.85
C LEU A 260 -3.47 -7.43 -8.91
N VAL A 261 -2.29 -7.76 -8.39
CA VAL A 261 -2.11 -8.89 -7.48
C VAL A 261 -1.04 -8.61 -6.42
N GLY A 262 -1.15 -9.27 -5.26
CA GLY A 262 -0.09 -9.26 -4.26
C GLY A 262 1.13 -10.07 -4.72
N LYS A 263 2.34 -9.66 -4.32
CA LYS A 263 3.61 -10.32 -4.71
C LYS A 263 3.64 -11.84 -4.48
N GLU A 264 2.89 -12.35 -3.49
CA GLU A 264 2.84 -13.76 -3.14
C GLU A 264 2.10 -14.65 -4.16
N ILE A 265 1.23 -14.04 -4.99
CA ILE A 265 0.46 -14.76 -6.03
C ILE A 265 0.87 -14.38 -7.45
N VAL A 266 1.89 -13.53 -7.61
CA VAL A 266 2.42 -13.12 -8.93
C VAL A 266 2.80 -14.34 -9.78
N ARG A 267 3.41 -15.35 -9.18
CA ARG A 267 3.79 -16.60 -9.88
C ARG A 267 2.61 -17.24 -10.59
N PHE A 268 1.45 -17.30 -9.94
CA PHE A 268 0.25 -17.90 -10.54
C PHE A 268 -0.25 -17.07 -11.73
N HIS A 269 -0.16 -15.75 -11.65
CA HIS A 269 -0.67 -14.83 -12.68
C HIS A 269 0.30 -14.59 -13.84
N THR A 270 1.59 -14.90 -13.66
CA THR A 270 2.64 -14.63 -14.66
C THR A 270 3.23 -15.90 -15.26
N ILE A 271 2.95 -17.07 -14.67
CA ILE A 271 3.40 -18.37 -15.20
C ILE A 271 2.18 -19.27 -15.47
N ILE A 272 1.44 -19.64 -14.44
CA ILE A 272 0.37 -20.64 -14.58
C ILE A 272 -0.77 -20.11 -15.45
N TRP A 273 -1.25 -18.90 -15.18
CA TRP A 273 -2.36 -18.29 -15.89
C TRP A 273 -2.06 -18.07 -17.39
N PRO A 274 -0.93 -17.46 -17.79
CA PRO A 274 -0.58 -17.34 -19.20
C PRO A 274 -0.47 -18.69 -19.89
N ILE A 275 0.04 -19.72 -19.23
CA ILE A 275 0.13 -21.06 -19.81
C ILE A 275 -1.25 -21.68 -20.02
N ILE A 276 -2.18 -21.52 -19.06
CA ILE A 276 -3.58 -21.93 -19.24
C ILE A 276 -4.18 -21.24 -20.47
N LEU A 277 -3.97 -19.92 -20.60
CA LEU A 277 -4.45 -19.16 -21.76
C LEU A 277 -3.80 -19.61 -23.08
N MET A 278 -2.50 -19.90 -23.09
CA MET A 278 -1.80 -20.44 -24.26
C MET A 278 -2.33 -21.81 -24.68
N ALA A 279 -2.69 -22.66 -23.72
CA ALA A 279 -3.31 -23.96 -23.98
C ALA A 279 -4.75 -23.81 -24.50
N LEU A 280 -5.47 -22.77 -24.07
CA LEU A 280 -6.80 -22.43 -24.58
C LEU A 280 -6.77 -21.64 -25.92
N ASP A 281 -5.58 -21.31 -26.41
CA ASP A 281 -5.34 -20.43 -27.56
C ASP A 281 -6.01 -19.06 -27.43
N LEU A 282 -5.91 -18.47 -26.23
CA LEU A 282 -6.43 -17.14 -25.91
C LEU A 282 -5.31 -16.11 -25.83
N PRO A 283 -5.61 -14.82 -26.12
CA PRO A 283 -4.65 -13.74 -25.91
C PRO A 283 -4.34 -13.60 -24.41
N LEU A 284 -3.09 -13.23 -24.12
CA LEU A 284 -2.60 -13.02 -22.76
C LEU A 284 -2.98 -11.62 -22.24
N PRO A 285 -3.13 -11.45 -20.91
CA PRO A 285 -3.32 -10.13 -20.32
C PRO A 285 -2.14 -9.21 -20.68
N LYS A 286 -2.42 -7.92 -20.85
CA LYS A 286 -1.41 -6.92 -21.24
C LYS A 286 -0.38 -6.70 -20.14
N GLN A 287 -0.84 -6.66 -18.88
CA GLN A 287 0.03 -6.41 -17.74
C GLN A 287 -0.47 -7.12 -16.47
N VAL A 288 0.47 -7.64 -15.69
CA VAL A 288 0.29 -8.12 -14.33
C VAL A 288 1.17 -7.27 -13.40
N PHE A 289 0.54 -6.60 -12.44
CA PHE A 289 1.25 -5.78 -11.45
C PHE A 289 1.23 -6.44 -10.07
N GLY A 290 2.42 -6.87 -9.62
CA GLY A 290 2.66 -7.51 -8.34
C GLY A 290 3.04 -6.52 -7.24
N HIS A 291 2.06 -5.97 -6.54
CA HIS A 291 2.31 -4.97 -5.49
C HIS A 291 2.84 -5.59 -4.18
N GLY A 292 3.51 -4.77 -3.36
CA GLY A 292 4.00 -5.18 -2.05
C GLY A 292 2.91 -5.30 -1.00
N TRP A 293 3.28 -5.73 0.20
CA TRP A 293 2.34 -5.88 1.32
C TRP A 293 2.18 -4.58 2.07
N LEU A 294 0.96 -4.32 2.52
CA LEU A 294 0.74 -3.47 3.68
C LEU A 294 0.87 -4.35 4.94
N VAL A 295 1.88 -4.07 5.76
CA VAL A 295 2.21 -4.81 6.99
C VAL A 295 1.98 -3.94 8.22
N LEU A 296 1.94 -4.53 9.41
CA LEU A 296 2.01 -3.77 10.67
C LEU A 296 3.44 -3.75 11.19
N ASP A 297 3.74 -2.83 12.11
CA ASP A 297 5.00 -2.88 12.85
C ASP A 297 5.11 -4.25 13.56
N GLY A 298 6.19 -5.00 13.28
CA GLY A 298 6.33 -6.42 13.68
C GLY A 298 5.93 -7.48 12.63
N GLY A 299 5.59 -7.08 11.39
CA GLY A 299 5.48 -7.97 10.22
C GLY A 299 4.06 -8.14 9.65
N LYS A 300 3.85 -9.19 8.84
CA LYS A 300 2.60 -9.41 8.09
C LYS A 300 1.38 -9.50 9.03
N MET A 301 0.30 -8.80 8.68
CA MET A 301 -1.00 -8.90 9.36
C MET A 301 -1.54 -10.34 9.29
N SER A 302 -1.93 -10.90 10.43
CA SER A 302 -2.57 -12.21 10.48
C SER A 302 -3.48 -12.31 11.69
N LYS A 303 -4.69 -12.85 11.50
CA LYS A 303 -5.65 -13.03 12.60
C LYS A 303 -5.14 -13.95 13.70
N SER A 304 -4.26 -14.90 13.41
CA SER A 304 -3.61 -15.76 14.42
C SER A 304 -2.75 -14.96 15.42
N LYS A 305 -2.30 -13.76 15.05
CA LYS A 305 -1.55 -12.85 15.91
C LYS A 305 -2.42 -11.74 16.53
N GLY A 306 -3.71 -11.69 16.23
CA GLY A 306 -4.62 -10.65 16.72
C GLY A 306 -4.35 -9.23 16.19
N ASN A 307 -3.44 -9.07 15.24
CA ASN A 307 -2.98 -7.78 14.73
C ASN A 307 -3.67 -7.41 13.41
N VAL A 308 -5.00 -7.50 13.34
CA VAL A 308 -5.73 -7.21 12.10
C VAL A 308 -6.48 -5.90 12.20
N VAL A 309 -6.18 -5.02 11.25
CA VAL A 309 -6.85 -3.72 11.09
C VAL A 309 -8.10 -3.89 10.22
N ASP A 310 -9.26 -3.65 10.83
CA ASP A 310 -10.57 -3.70 10.16
C ASP A 310 -10.88 -2.37 9.45
N PRO A 311 -10.99 -2.36 8.11
CA PRO A 311 -11.27 -1.13 7.36
C PRO A 311 -12.64 -0.52 7.70
N VAL A 312 -13.63 -1.31 8.12
CA VAL A 312 -14.96 -0.79 8.47
C VAL A 312 -14.88 0.09 9.71
N VAL A 313 -14.09 -0.33 10.70
CA VAL A 313 -13.83 0.45 11.92
C VAL A 313 -13.11 1.75 11.57
N LEU A 314 -12.09 1.68 10.72
CA LEU A 314 -11.34 2.86 10.27
C LEU A 314 -12.22 3.86 9.52
N VAL A 315 -13.07 3.40 8.59
CA VAL A 315 -14.00 4.28 7.87
C VAL A 315 -15.01 4.92 8.81
N GLY A 316 -15.54 4.17 9.79
CA GLY A 316 -16.45 4.71 10.79
C GLY A 316 -15.80 5.79 11.69
N LYS A 317 -14.49 5.66 11.95
CA LYS A 317 -13.73 6.58 12.80
C LYS A 317 -13.25 7.83 12.06
N TYR A 318 -12.73 7.66 10.84
CA TYR A 318 -11.98 8.69 10.12
C TYR A 318 -12.66 9.18 8.85
N GLY A 319 -13.72 8.51 8.39
CA GLY A 319 -14.41 8.79 7.14
C GLY A 319 -13.81 8.05 5.94
N LEU A 320 -14.64 7.83 4.93
CA LEU A 320 -14.29 7.04 3.74
C LEU A 320 -13.06 7.59 3.00
N ASP A 321 -13.12 8.85 2.61
CA ASP A 321 -12.09 9.46 1.78
C ASP A 321 -10.75 9.60 2.49
N ALA A 322 -10.76 9.73 3.83
CA ALA A 322 -9.54 9.72 4.62
C ALA A 322 -8.80 8.39 4.50
N ILE A 323 -9.53 7.27 4.62
CA ILE A 323 -8.94 5.92 4.49
C ILE A 323 -8.47 5.68 3.07
N ARG A 324 -9.26 6.06 2.07
CA ARG A 324 -8.87 5.93 0.66
C ARG A 324 -7.61 6.73 0.36
N TYR A 325 -7.57 7.99 0.77
CA TYR A 325 -6.42 8.87 0.58
C TYR A 325 -5.16 8.25 1.19
N TYR A 326 -5.22 7.81 2.44
CA TYR A 326 -4.07 7.19 3.11
C TYR A 326 -3.56 5.96 2.36
N LEU A 327 -4.46 5.05 1.96
CA LEU A 327 -4.09 3.85 1.21
C LEU A 327 -3.41 4.18 -0.11
N LEU A 328 -3.86 5.23 -0.80
CA LEU A 328 -3.33 5.62 -2.11
C LEU A 328 -2.07 6.49 -2.01
N ARG A 329 -1.90 7.24 -0.91
CA ARG A 329 -0.85 8.25 -0.74
C ARG A 329 0.35 7.75 0.03
N GLU A 330 0.15 6.99 1.10
CA GLU A 330 1.23 6.67 2.06
C GLU A 330 2.19 5.62 1.51
N VAL A 331 1.67 4.62 0.80
CA VAL A 331 2.47 3.50 0.29
C VAL A 331 2.80 3.71 -1.18
N ALA A 332 4.09 3.75 -1.51
CA ALA A 332 4.56 3.71 -2.89
C ALA A 332 4.12 2.39 -3.54
N PHE A 333 3.27 2.46 -4.56
CA PHE A 333 2.69 1.27 -5.19
C PHE A 333 3.79 0.38 -5.78
N GLY A 334 3.81 -0.90 -5.38
CA GLY A 334 4.87 -1.86 -5.75
C GLY A 334 5.84 -2.19 -4.62
N ALA A 335 6.01 -1.31 -3.63
CA ALA A 335 6.82 -1.56 -2.44
C ALA A 335 5.98 -2.14 -1.29
N ASP A 336 6.66 -2.72 -0.30
CA ASP A 336 6.02 -3.01 0.99
C ASP A 336 5.85 -1.69 1.77
N GLY A 337 4.71 -1.53 2.43
CA GLY A 337 4.40 -0.38 3.29
C GLY A 337 4.03 -0.83 4.70
N ILE A 338 4.35 0.01 5.69
CA ILE A 338 3.96 -0.23 7.08
C ILE A 338 2.73 0.63 7.37
N TYR A 339 1.65 -0.01 7.81
CA TYR A 339 0.49 0.68 8.36
C TYR A 339 0.84 1.23 9.73
N SER A 340 0.53 2.52 9.93
CA SER A 340 0.56 3.19 11.22
C SER A 340 -0.69 4.06 11.31
N GLU A 341 -1.43 3.92 12.41
CA GLU A 341 -2.60 4.75 12.66
C GLU A 341 -2.17 6.19 12.98
N GLU A 342 -0.99 6.39 13.57
CA GLU A 342 -0.34 7.68 13.74
C GLU A 342 -0.09 8.35 12.39
N ALA A 343 0.49 7.62 11.43
CA ALA A 343 0.73 8.11 10.08
C ALA A 343 -0.57 8.44 9.35
N LEU A 344 -1.62 7.63 9.54
CA LEU A 344 -2.96 7.91 9.02
C LEU A 344 -3.51 9.24 9.57
N VAL A 345 -3.51 9.42 10.89
CA VAL A 345 -3.98 10.66 11.53
C VAL A 345 -3.15 11.86 11.09
N LEU A 346 -1.84 11.69 10.96
CA LEU A 346 -0.94 12.73 10.45
C LEU A 346 -1.37 13.17 9.05
N ARG A 347 -1.55 12.24 8.11
CA ARG A 347 -1.97 12.56 6.73
C ARG A 347 -3.34 13.21 6.65
N ILE A 348 -4.29 12.78 7.48
CA ILE A 348 -5.60 13.42 7.56
C ILE A 348 -5.45 14.87 8.02
N ASN A 349 -4.67 15.09 9.06
CA ASN A 349 -4.51 16.43 9.63
C ASN A 349 -3.72 17.36 8.71
N THR A 350 -2.59 16.91 8.15
CA THR A 350 -1.72 17.76 7.33
C THR A 350 -2.33 18.01 5.95
N ASP A 351 -2.64 16.94 5.23
CA ASP A 351 -2.97 17.07 3.81
C ASP A 351 -4.46 17.42 3.68
N LEU A 352 -5.34 16.61 4.28
CA LEU A 352 -6.78 16.75 4.06
C LEU A 352 -7.37 17.94 4.82
N ALA A 353 -7.08 18.08 6.11
CA ALA A 353 -7.65 19.14 6.93
C ALA A 353 -6.92 20.49 6.77
N ASN A 354 -5.60 20.52 6.98
CA ASN A 354 -4.83 21.78 7.01
C ASN A 354 -4.54 22.37 5.63
N ASP A 355 -4.42 21.55 4.58
CA ASP A 355 -4.20 22.05 3.22
C ASP A 355 -5.52 22.17 2.46
N LEU A 356 -6.14 21.05 2.05
CA LEU A 356 -7.33 21.07 1.18
C LEU A 356 -8.55 21.70 1.89
N GLY A 357 -8.86 21.23 3.09
CA GLY A 357 -10.01 21.71 3.87
C GLY A 357 -9.89 23.18 4.24
N ASN A 358 -8.72 23.61 4.69
CA ASN A 358 -8.44 25.00 5.02
C ASN A 358 -8.45 25.92 3.79
N LEU A 359 -7.90 25.48 2.65
CA LEU A 359 -7.92 26.23 1.39
C LEU A 359 -9.36 26.55 0.98
N LEU A 360 -10.24 25.54 0.99
CA LEU A 360 -11.67 25.72 0.72
C LEU A 360 -12.28 26.68 1.73
N HIS A 361 -12.14 26.41 3.03
CA HIS A 361 -12.77 27.21 4.07
C HIS A 361 -12.33 28.70 4.04
N ARG A 362 -11.03 28.97 3.88
CA ARG A 362 -10.48 30.33 3.76
C ARG A 362 -11.06 31.03 2.53
N THR A 363 -11.05 30.36 1.38
CA THR A 363 -11.56 30.91 0.12
C THR A 363 -13.03 31.28 0.23
N LEU A 364 -13.87 30.35 0.68
CA LEU A 364 -15.31 30.60 0.85
C LEU A 364 -15.57 31.77 1.82
N SER A 365 -14.86 31.81 2.94
CA SER A 365 -14.99 32.89 3.92
C SER A 365 -14.59 34.25 3.35
N MET A 366 -13.58 34.31 2.48
CA MET A 366 -13.19 35.55 1.80
C MET A 366 -14.21 35.98 0.75
N VAL A 367 -14.77 35.04 -0.03
CA VAL A 367 -15.84 35.34 -0.99
C VAL A 367 -17.09 35.86 -0.27
N GLU A 368 -17.51 35.22 0.82
CA GLU A 368 -18.62 35.68 1.66
C GLU A 368 -18.39 37.09 2.21
N LYS A 369 -17.18 37.35 2.73
CA LYS A 369 -16.88 38.62 3.41
C LYS A 369 -16.58 39.78 2.48
N PHE A 370 -15.95 39.53 1.34
CA PHE A 370 -15.41 40.57 0.46
C PHE A 370 -16.21 40.74 -0.85
N ALA A 371 -17.10 39.80 -1.16
CA ALA A 371 -17.92 39.82 -2.36
C ALA A 371 -19.36 39.32 -2.11
N ASP A 372 -19.86 39.43 -0.87
CA ASP A 372 -21.22 39.05 -0.46
C ASP A 372 -21.63 37.62 -0.85
N GLY A 373 -20.65 36.72 -0.91
CA GLY A 373 -20.83 35.32 -1.27
C GLY A 373 -20.98 35.07 -2.77
N VAL A 374 -20.87 36.09 -3.61
CA VAL A 374 -20.97 35.99 -5.08
C VAL A 374 -19.59 36.13 -5.69
N VAL A 375 -19.13 35.12 -6.44
CA VAL A 375 -17.81 35.15 -7.05
C VAL A 375 -17.77 36.21 -8.16
N PRO A 376 -16.86 37.21 -8.11
CA PRO A 376 -16.79 38.24 -9.13
C PRO A 376 -16.30 37.72 -10.49
N VAL A 377 -16.58 38.49 -11.54
CA VAL A 377 -15.93 38.30 -12.85
C VAL A 377 -14.45 38.70 -12.70
N PRO A 378 -13.49 37.86 -13.13
CA PRO A 378 -12.08 38.21 -13.04
C PRO A 378 -11.72 39.33 -14.04
N GLY A 379 -10.80 40.20 -13.64
CA GLY A 379 -10.12 41.13 -14.54
C GLY A 379 -8.93 40.44 -15.23
N ALA A 380 -7.94 41.24 -15.67
CA ALA A 380 -6.75 40.69 -16.32
C ALA A 380 -5.84 39.93 -15.34
N TYR A 381 -5.41 38.73 -15.73
CA TYR A 381 -4.48 37.92 -14.94
C TYR A 381 -3.08 38.54 -14.89
N GLY A 382 -2.57 38.71 -13.66
CA GLY A 382 -1.21 39.16 -13.38
C GLY A 382 -0.21 38.01 -13.35
N PRO A 383 1.06 38.29 -13.00
CA PRO A 383 2.11 37.27 -12.94
C PRO A 383 1.80 36.12 -11.96
N LEU A 384 1.18 36.43 -10.81
CA LEU A 384 0.84 35.42 -9.80
C LEU A 384 -0.25 34.45 -10.29
N GLU A 385 -1.29 34.95 -10.96
CA GLU A 385 -2.34 34.09 -11.51
C GLU A 385 -1.82 33.26 -12.67
N LYS A 386 -1.02 33.85 -13.57
CA LYS A 386 -0.40 33.11 -14.67
C LYS A 386 0.49 31.97 -14.18
N ALA A 387 1.25 32.20 -13.11
CA ALA A 387 2.06 31.15 -12.49
C ALA A 387 1.19 30.01 -11.93
N LEU A 388 0.06 30.32 -11.28
CA LEU A 388 -0.84 29.31 -10.73
C LEU A 388 -1.63 28.56 -11.83
N ILE A 389 -1.98 29.24 -12.93
CA ILE A 389 -2.59 28.62 -14.12
C ILE A 389 -1.61 27.61 -14.73
N ASN A 390 -0.35 28.01 -14.93
CA ASN A 390 0.68 27.11 -15.45
C ASN A 390 0.90 25.91 -14.52
N GLU A 391 0.95 26.13 -13.20
CA GLU A 391 1.06 25.04 -12.22
C GLU A 391 -0.12 24.06 -12.31
N ALA A 392 -1.35 24.55 -12.55
CA ALA A 392 -2.51 23.69 -12.74
C ALA A 392 -2.40 22.84 -14.02
N ASP A 393 -1.93 23.43 -15.12
CA ASP A 393 -1.68 22.71 -16.38
C ASP A 393 -0.55 21.67 -16.23
N GLU A 394 0.55 22.03 -15.56
CA GLU A 394 1.67 21.12 -15.24
C GLU A 394 1.22 19.98 -14.31
N THR A 395 0.35 20.27 -13.33
CA THR A 395 -0.22 19.26 -12.44
C THR A 395 -1.05 18.24 -13.22
N TRP A 396 -1.86 18.70 -14.19
CA TRP A 396 -2.62 17.79 -15.04
C TRP A 396 -1.70 16.84 -15.82
N GLN A 397 -0.65 17.37 -16.44
CA GLN A 397 0.34 16.55 -17.17
C GLN A 397 1.02 15.54 -16.24
N ALA A 398 1.47 15.97 -15.05
CA ALA A 398 2.09 15.09 -14.07
C ALA A 398 1.16 13.97 -13.60
N VAL A 399 -0.14 14.26 -13.40
CA VAL A 399 -1.14 13.25 -13.06
C VAL A 399 -1.25 12.21 -14.17
N GLN A 400 -1.29 12.62 -15.44
CA GLN A 400 -1.32 11.67 -16.56
C GLN A 400 -0.07 10.78 -16.58
N GLU A 401 1.12 11.38 -16.50
CA GLU A 401 2.39 10.64 -16.53
C GLU A 401 2.52 9.63 -15.37
N HIS A 402 2.08 9.99 -14.18
CA HIS A 402 2.09 9.08 -13.03
C HIS A 402 1.09 7.95 -13.19
N MET A 403 -0.12 8.24 -13.69
CA MET A 403 -1.16 7.22 -13.84
C MET A 403 -0.85 6.22 -14.95
N GLU A 404 -0.20 6.64 -16.04
CA GLU A 404 0.35 5.74 -17.07
C GLU A 404 1.36 4.73 -16.51
N LYS A 405 2.06 5.09 -15.43
CA LYS A 405 3.06 4.26 -14.74
C LYS A 405 2.50 3.54 -13.50
N LEU A 406 1.20 3.68 -13.23
CA LEU A 406 0.52 3.17 -12.03
C LEU A 406 1.07 3.77 -10.71
N GLU A 407 1.66 4.97 -10.76
CA GLU A 407 2.22 5.71 -9.63
C GLU A 407 1.17 6.59 -8.93
N VAL A 408 0.12 5.97 -8.39
CA VAL A 408 -1.03 6.68 -7.79
C VAL A 408 -0.62 7.69 -6.70
N SER A 409 0.37 7.34 -5.85
CA SER A 409 0.90 8.23 -4.82
C SER A 409 1.60 9.47 -5.40
N GLY A 410 2.25 9.32 -6.57
CA GLY A 410 2.86 10.44 -7.31
C GLY A 410 1.81 11.40 -7.84
N ALA A 411 0.73 10.88 -8.42
CA ALA A 411 -0.40 11.69 -8.88
C ALA A 411 -1.03 12.50 -7.74
N LEU A 412 -1.27 11.88 -6.58
CA LEU A 412 -1.77 12.58 -5.39
C LEU A 412 -0.77 13.64 -4.88
N THR A 413 0.53 13.33 -4.89
CA THR A 413 1.57 14.30 -4.51
C THR A 413 1.53 15.55 -5.41
N ALA A 414 1.41 15.38 -6.72
CA ALA A 414 1.30 16.50 -7.67
C ALA A 414 0.05 17.36 -7.39
N ILE A 415 -1.11 16.73 -7.15
CA ILE A 415 -2.36 17.46 -6.84
C ILE A 415 -2.23 18.25 -5.53
N PHE A 416 -1.61 17.66 -4.50
CA PHE A 416 -1.42 18.35 -3.22
C PHE A 416 -0.35 19.44 -3.31
N HIS A 417 0.62 19.34 -4.23
CA HIS A 417 1.53 20.44 -4.54
C HIS A 417 0.76 21.66 -5.08
N LEU A 418 -0.17 21.48 -6.02
CA LEU A 418 -1.04 22.56 -6.53
C LEU A 418 -1.87 23.21 -5.40
N ILE A 419 -2.44 22.39 -4.51
CA ILE A 419 -3.20 22.87 -3.33
C ILE A 419 -2.29 23.71 -2.41
N GLY A 420 -1.08 23.25 -2.14
CA GLY A 420 -0.07 24.01 -1.38
C GLY A 420 0.29 25.34 -2.04
N ARG A 421 0.49 25.34 -3.37
CA ARG A 421 0.74 26.57 -4.13
C ARG A 421 -0.43 27.55 -4.07
N ALA A 422 -1.66 27.06 -4.15
CA ALA A 422 -2.87 27.87 -4.00
C ALA A 422 -2.98 28.49 -2.60
N ASN A 423 -2.65 27.75 -1.54
CA ASN A 423 -2.57 28.31 -0.18
C ASN A 423 -1.55 29.45 -0.09
N LYS A 424 -0.34 29.25 -0.63
CA LYS A 424 0.71 30.28 -0.66
C LYS A 424 0.31 31.50 -1.52
N TYR A 425 -0.42 31.28 -2.62
CA TYR A 425 -0.92 32.36 -3.46
C TYR A 425 -1.88 33.31 -2.70
N ILE A 426 -2.72 32.80 -1.78
CA ILE A 426 -3.57 33.66 -0.94
C ILE A 426 -2.70 34.67 -0.17
N ASP A 427 -1.59 34.19 0.40
CA ASP A 427 -0.71 35.00 1.24
C ASP A 427 0.07 36.03 0.42
N GLU A 428 0.52 35.65 -0.78
CA GLU A 428 1.19 36.55 -1.74
C GLU A 428 0.25 37.62 -2.31
N ALA A 429 -0.99 37.24 -2.65
CA ALA A 429 -1.99 38.13 -3.22
C ALA A 429 -2.62 39.07 -2.17
N ALA A 430 -2.55 38.70 -0.89
CA ALA A 430 -3.02 39.47 0.26
C ALA A 430 -4.42 40.12 0.06
N PRO A 431 -5.49 39.32 -0.19
CA PRO A 431 -6.83 39.83 -0.54
C PRO A 431 -7.42 40.76 0.53
N TRP A 432 -7.08 40.57 1.81
CA TRP A 432 -7.48 41.48 2.90
C TRP A 432 -6.94 42.91 2.72
N SER A 433 -5.73 43.05 2.19
CA SER A 433 -5.12 44.34 1.91
C SER A 433 -5.78 45.01 0.71
N LEU A 434 -6.05 44.23 -0.35
CA LEU A 434 -6.76 44.71 -1.53
C LEU A 434 -8.16 45.21 -1.19
N ASN A 435 -8.88 44.49 -0.34
CA ASN A 435 -10.20 44.91 0.15
C ASN A 435 -10.14 46.23 0.93
N LYS A 436 -9.15 46.38 1.84
CA LYS A 436 -8.96 47.64 2.61
C LYS A 436 -8.61 48.82 1.71
N GLN A 437 -7.91 48.59 0.61
CA GLN A 437 -7.51 49.61 -0.37
C GLN A 437 -8.64 49.96 -1.35
N GLY A 438 -9.76 49.23 -1.36
CA GLY A 438 -10.85 49.42 -2.31
C GLY A 438 -10.51 48.98 -3.74
N ASN A 439 -9.50 48.13 -3.93
CA ASN A 439 -9.11 47.63 -5.25
C ASN A 439 -9.97 46.43 -5.67
N HIS A 440 -11.25 46.71 -5.96
CA HIS A 440 -12.28 45.69 -6.18
C HIS A 440 -12.02 44.80 -7.42
N GLU A 441 -11.49 45.37 -8.51
CA GLU A 441 -11.17 44.61 -9.72
C GLU A 441 -10.07 43.57 -9.47
N ARG A 442 -8.98 43.99 -8.82
CA ARG A 442 -7.88 43.08 -8.49
C ARG A 442 -8.32 42.01 -7.50
N LEU A 443 -9.07 42.41 -6.46
CA LEU A 443 -9.64 41.49 -5.48
C LEU A 443 -10.55 40.45 -6.15
N GLY A 444 -11.42 40.86 -7.07
CA GLY A 444 -12.29 39.95 -7.81
C GLY A 444 -11.51 38.89 -8.61
N THR A 445 -10.42 39.31 -9.24
CA THR A 445 -9.50 38.40 -9.94
C THR A 445 -8.89 37.36 -9.00
N VAL A 446 -8.46 37.79 -7.80
CA VAL A 446 -7.90 36.88 -6.78
C VAL A 446 -8.95 35.87 -6.31
N LEU A 447 -10.14 36.34 -5.95
CA LEU A 447 -11.22 35.47 -5.47
C LEU A 447 -11.68 34.46 -6.53
N TYR A 448 -11.79 34.87 -7.80
CA TYR A 448 -12.10 33.96 -8.90
C TYR A 448 -11.00 32.90 -9.07
N THR A 449 -9.74 33.33 -9.07
CA THR A 449 -8.58 32.41 -9.20
C THR A 449 -8.60 31.34 -8.10
N MET A 450 -8.96 31.72 -6.87
CA MET A 450 -9.05 30.77 -5.76
C MET A 450 -10.13 29.71 -5.95
N VAL A 451 -11.34 30.09 -6.35
CA VAL A 451 -12.41 29.10 -6.56
C VAL A 451 -12.12 28.22 -7.78
N GLU A 452 -11.46 28.76 -8.79
CA GLU A 452 -11.09 28.02 -10.00
C GLU A 452 -10.03 26.95 -9.72
N VAL A 453 -8.96 27.28 -8.98
CA VAL A 453 -7.96 26.26 -8.61
C VAL A 453 -8.55 25.17 -7.72
N ILE A 454 -9.46 25.50 -6.79
CA ILE A 454 -10.15 24.50 -5.97
C ILE A 454 -11.04 23.60 -6.85
N ARG A 455 -11.73 24.17 -7.85
CA ARG A 455 -12.55 23.41 -8.79
C ARG A 455 -11.69 22.42 -9.59
N VAL A 456 -10.55 22.87 -10.11
CA VAL A 456 -9.59 22.02 -10.84
C VAL A 456 -9.08 20.89 -9.92
N SER A 457 -8.63 21.22 -8.70
CA SER A 457 -8.19 20.22 -7.73
C SER A 457 -9.27 19.20 -7.39
N ALA A 458 -10.53 19.61 -7.26
CA ALA A 458 -11.65 18.70 -7.01
C ALA A 458 -11.88 17.73 -8.19
N VAL A 459 -11.78 18.21 -9.44
CA VAL A 459 -11.83 17.34 -10.63
C VAL A 459 -10.69 16.31 -10.57
N LEU A 460 -9.45 16.77 -10.36
CA LEU A 460 -8.28 15.89 -10.33
C LEU A 460 -8.32 14.88 -9.17
N LEU A 461 -8.96 15.21 -8.04
CA LEU A 461 -9.12 14.30 -6.90
C LEU A 461 -10.21 13.24 -7.08
N SER A 462 -11.10 13.40 -8.07
CA SER A 462 -12.29 12.55 -8.27
C SER A 462 -12.04 11.05 -8.53
N PRO A 463 -10.89 10.63 -9.10
CA PRO A 463 -10.54 9.21 -9.14
C PRO A 463 -10.23 8.60 -7.77
N TYR A 464 -9.71 9.40 -6.85
CA TYR A 464 -9.10 8.92 -5.60
C TYR A 464 -10.05 9.06 -4.40
N LEU A 465 -10.73 10.22 -4.32
CA LEU A 465 -11.71 10.57 -3.29
C LEU A 465 -13.11 10.52 -3.87
N VAL A 466 -14.05 9.89 -3.18
CA VAL A 466 -15.39 9.59 -3.71
C VAL A 466 -16.43 10.61 -3.25
N GLU A 467 -16.35 11.09 -2.01
CA GLU A 467 -17.38 11.97 -1.43
C GLU A 467 -16.95 13.44 -1.43
N SER A 468 -15.67 13.69 -1.22
CA SER A 468 -15.10 15.02 -1.00
C SER A 468 -15.18 15.93 -2.22
N PRO A 469 -14.91 15.47 -3.46
CA PRO A 469 -15.08 16.30 -4.65
C PRO A 469 -16.51 16.83 -4.80
N ALA A 470 -17.51 15.97 -4.64
CA ALA A 470 -18.93 16.37 -4.70
C ALA A 470 -19.28 17.41 -3.60
N ARG A 471 -18.77 17.22 -2.38
CA ARG A 471 -18.91 18.20 -1.29
C ARG A 471 -18.21 19.52 -1.60
N ILE A 472 -17.03 19.50 -2.22
CA ILE A 472 -16.31 20.70 -2.66
C ILE A 472 -17.13 21.44 -3.71
N PHE A 473 -17.60 20.77 -4.76
CA PHE A 473 -18.42 21.39 -5.80
C PHE A 473 -19.71 22.01 -5.23
N ALA A 474 -20.39 21.30 -4.33
CA ALA A 474 -21.58 21.82 -3.66
C ALA A 474 -21.29 23.11 -2.87
N GLN A 475 -20.16 23.17 -2.14
CA GLN A 475 -19.77 24.37 -1.39
C GLN A 475 -19.31 25.51 -2.30
N LEU A 476 -18.74 25.19 -3.46
CA LEU A 476 -18.44 26.14 -4.53
C LEU A 476 -19.69 26.66 -5.26
N GLY A 477 -20.88 26.12 -4.97
CA GLY A 477 -22.15 26.49 -5.61
C GLY A 477 -22.37 25.82 -6.97
N LEU A 478 -21.61 24.77 -7.29
CA LEU A 478 -21.68 24.02 -8.53
C LEU A 478 -22.49 22.72 -8.35
N ASP A 479 -22.74 22.04 -9.46
CA ASP A 479 -23.31 20.68 -9.46
C ASP A 479 -22.35 19.70 -8.74
N PRO A 480 -22.80 18.91 -7.75
CA PRO A 480 -22.00 17.87 -7.12
C PRO A 480 -21.38 16.86 -8.10
N GLU A 481 -21.98 16.68 -9.29
CA GLU A 481 -21.48 15.80 -10.34
C GLU A 481 -20.63 16.53 -11.40
N ALA A 482 -20.15 17.76 -11.12
CA ALA A 482 -19.39 18.56 -12.08
C ALA A 482 -18.13 17.88 -12.65
N ALA A 483 -17.55 16.89 -11.96
CA ALA A 483 -16.43 16.09 -12.48
C ALA A 483 -16.82 15.12 -13.61
N ALA A 484 -18.12 14.85 -13.82
CA ALA A 484 -18.61 13.93 -14.84
C ALA A 484 -18.29 14.37 -16.28
N ILE A 485 -17.89 15.63 -16.50
CA ILE A 485 -17.40 16.12 -17.79
C ILE A 485 -16.04 15.49 -18.20
N GLY A 486 -15.38 14.77 -17.29
CA GLY A 486 -14.11 14.09 -17.50
C GLY A 486 -12.90 14.89 -17.03
N LEU A 487 -11.77 14.20 -16.85
CA LEU A 487 -10.54 14.80 -16.31
C LEU A 487 -9.96 15.85 -17.26
N GLU A 488 -9.81 15.54 -18.56
CA GLU A 488 -9.20 16.47 -19.53
C GLU A 488 -10.03 17.73 -19.75
N ALA A 489 -11.35 17.59 -19.87
CA ALA A 489 -12.23 18.75 -20.03
C ALA A 489 -12.35 19.53 -18.72
N GLY A 490 -12.47 18.83 -17.59
CA GLY A 490 -12.66 19.45 -16.28
C GLY A 490 -11.40 20.06 -15.67
N SER A 491 -10.20 19.64 -16.06
CA SER A 491 -8.95 20.25 -15.56
C SER A 491 -8.63 21.60 -16.21
N LYS A 492 -9.27 21.95 -17.33
CA LYS A 492 -9.04 23.23 -18.02
C LYS A 492 -9.40 24.43 -17.15
N TRP A 493 -8.53 25.43 -17.16
CA TRP A 493 -8.74 26.68 -16.43
C TRP A 493 -9.82 27.57 -17.06
N GLY A 494 -10.51 28.35 -16.22
CA GLY A 494 -11.50 29.34 -16.60
C GLY A 494 -12.92 28.79 -16.76
N LEU A 495 -13.22 27.62 -16.18
CA LEU A 495 -14.55 27.00 -16.31
C LEU A 495 -15.50 27.34 -15.16
N TYR A 496 -15.04 27.91 -14.05
CA TYR A 496 -15.93 28.35 -12.98
C TYR A 496 -16.86 29.47 -13.47
N PRO A 497 -18.18 29.32 -13.34
CA PRO A 497 -19.14 30.34 -13.75
C PRO A 497 -19.11 31.55 -12.79
N ALA A 498 -18.52 32.66 -13.23
CA ALA A 498 -18.55 33.92 -12.48
C ALA A 498 -20.00 34.37 -12.20
N GLY A 499 -20.21 35.05 -11.07
CA GLY A 499 -21.55 35.38 -10.56
C GLY A 499 -22.21 34.25 -9.77
N THR A 500 -21.57 33.10 -9.64
CA THR A 500 -22.08 31.99 -8.82
C THR A 500 -21.99 32.35 -7.34
N LYS A 501 -23.06 32.00 -6.61
CA LYS A 501 -23.11 32.16 -5.16
C LYS A 501 -22.55 30.92 -4.48
N VAL A 502 -21.48 31.10 -3.71
CA VAL A 502 -20.90 30.01 -2.91
C VAL A 502 -21.77 29.67 -1.71
N ARG A 503 -21.58 28.48 -1.16
CA ARG A 503 -22.36 27.95 -0.03
C ARG A 503 -21.40 27.36 1.00
N LYS A 504 -21.03 28.15 2.00
CA LYS A 504 -20.21 27.63 3.09
C LYS A 504 -20.94 26.50 3.82
N GLY A 505 -20.28 25.36 3.95
CA GLY A 505 -20.80 24.18 4.62
C GLY A 505 -19.95 23.76 5.81
N GLU A 506 -20.25 22.58 6.35
CA GLU A 506 -19.43 21.94 7.37
C GLU A 506 -18.00 21.68 6.84
N PRO A 507 -16.98 21.69 7.72
CA PRO A 507 -15.62 21.32 7.36
C PRO A 507 -15.57 19.98 6.61
N LEU A 508 -14.74 19.91 5.56
CA LEU A 508 -14.57 18.67 4.77
C LEU A 508 -14.03 17.54 5.64
N PHE A 509 -12.97 17.84 6.38
CA PHE A 509 -12.24 16.90 7.22
C PHE A 509 -12.05 17.55 8.60
N PRO A 510 -12.71 17.04 9.66
CA PRO A 510 -12.44 17.51 11.01
C PRO A 510 -11.02 17.12 11.42
N ARG A 511 -10.34 18.01 12.15
CA ARG A 511 -9.02 17.70 12.71
C ARG A 511 -9.18 16.66 13.80
N ILE A 512 -8.27 15.69 13.82
CA ILE A 512 -8.27 14.59 14.77
C ILE A 512 -7.20 14.84 15.82
N ASP A 513 -7.57 14.75 17.10
CA ASP A 513 -6.61 14.63 18.18
C ASP A 513 -6.13 13.18 18.28
N TRP A 514 -4.82 12.97 18.24
CA TRP A 514 -4.22 11.65 18.30
C TRP A 514 -4.46 10.98 19.66
N GLU A 515 -4.38 11.74 20.77
CA GLU A 515 -4.53 11.16 22.11
C GLU A 515 -5.95 10.63 22.31
N GLU A 516 -6.95 11.40 21.89
CA GLU A 516 -8.35 10.96 21.91
C GLU A 516 -8.59 9.80 20.93
N ALA A 517 -7.97 9.82 19.75
CA ALA A 517 -8.10 8.75 18.78
C ALA A 517 -7.48 7.42 19.28
N ALA A 518 -6.35 7.47 19.99
CA ALA A 518 -5.66 6.28 20.48
C ALA A 518 -6.42 5.57 21.62
N GLU A 519 -7.15 6.31 22.47
CA GLU A 519 -7.97 5.72 23.54
C GLU A 519 -9.13 4.88 23.00
N VAL A 520 -9.72 5.28 21.86
CA VAL A 520 -10.88 4.60 21.27
C VAL A 520 -10.52 3.26 20.61
N THR A 521 -9.30 3.09 20.08
CA THR A 521 -8.90 1.84 19.38
C THR A 521 -8.31 0.77 20.29
N GLY A 522 -8.18 1.04 21.59
CA GLY A 522 -7.65 0.05 22.53
C GLY A 522 -6.20 -0.35 22.23
N VAL A 523 -5.46 0.49 21.49
CA VAL A 523 -4.01 0.37 21.30
C VAL A 523 -3.36 0.67 22.64
N LYS A 524 -3.33 -0.35 23.51
CA LYS A 524 -2.59 -0.29 24.78
C LYS A 524 -1.10 -0.24 24.43
N LYS A 525 -0.36 0.74 24.97
CA LYS A 525 1.07 0.54 25.22
C LYS A 525 1.20 -0.76 26.02
N GLU A 526 1.85 -1.77 25.45
CA GLU A 526 2.14 -3.00 26.18
C GLU A 526 2.90 -2.64 27.46
N ALA A 527 2.39 -3.11 28.59
CA ALA A 527 3.10 -3.04 29.85
C ALA A 527 4.40 -3.86 29.74
N PRO A 528 5.53 -3.38 30.27
CA PRO A 528 6.73 -4.21 30.35
C PRO A 528 6.43 -5.47 31.17
N PRO A 529 7.01 -6.63 30.82
CA PRO A 529 6.73 -7.89 31.51
C PRO A 529 7.05 -7.79 33.00
N GLU A 530 6.13 -8.28 33.83
CA GLU A 530 6.27 -8.36 35.28
C GLU A 530 7.58 -9.07 35.67
N LYS A 531 8.41 -8.37 36.45
CA LYS A 531 9.52 -9.00 37.17
C LYS A 531 8.94 -9.77 38.38
N PRO A 532 9.49 -10.95 38.74
CA PRO A 532 9.00 -11.73 39.87
C PRO A 532 9.16 -10.95 41.18
N VAL A 533 8.09 -10.94 41.98
CA VAL A 533 8.01 -10.32 43.31
C VAL A 533 8.88 -11.10 44.32
N PRO A 534 9.80 -10.45 45.05
CA PRO A 534 10.26 -10.95 46.35
C PRO A 534 9.27 -10.53 47.43
N GLN A 535 8.94 -11.47 48.31
CA GLN A 535 7.92 -11.39 49.35
C GLN A 535 8.01 -10.17 50.28
N ALA A 536 6.81 -9.72 50.66
CA ALA A 536 6.51 -8.56 51.46
C ALA A 536 6.86 -8.69 52.96
N THR A 537 7.17 -7.55 53.59
CA THR A 537 6.60 -7.15 54.88
C THR A 537 6.43 -5.62 54.99
N THR A 538 5.17 -5.20 54.85
CA THR A 538 4.38 -4.17 55.59
C THR A 538 5.11 -3.30 56.65
N LYS A 539 4.79 -2.02 56.93
CA LYS A 539 3.70 -1.09 56.59
C LYS A 539 4.06 0.34 57.09
N LYS A 540 3.74 1.36 56.28
CA LYS A 540 3.29 2.76 56.56
C LYS A 540 4.01 3.70 57.56
N ALA A 541 4.51 4.83 57.05
CA ALA A 541 3.87 6.18 57.07
C ALA A 541 4.57 7.14 56.07
N GLU A 542 3.77 8.00 55.39
CA GLU A 542 4.10 8.98 54.30
C GLU A 542 5.18 10.03 54.65
N PRO A 543 5.88 10.75 53.72
CA PRO A 543 5.35 11.36 52.48
C PRO A 543 6.32 11.54 51.26
N THR A 544 5.82 12.27 50.26
CA THR A 544 6.48 13.04 49.16
C THR A 544 6.76 12.42 47.79
N ALA A 545 6.29 13.17 46.79
CA ALA A 545 6.26 12.95 45.35
C ALA A 545 7.64 12.93 44.69
N THR A 546 7.72 12.32 43.50
CA THR A 546 8.31 12.94 42.29
C THR A 546 7.95 12.15 41.04
N ALA A 547 7.67 12.90 39.97
CA ALA A 547 7.14 12.50 38.67
C ALA A 547 8.19 11.86 37.75
N ALA A 548 7.73 11.11 36.74
CA ALA A 548 8.51 10.70 35.59
C ALA A 548 7.94 11.33 34.30
N THR A 549 8.84 11.88 33.50
CA THR A 549 8.64 12.81 32.39
C THR A 549 8.38 12.11 31.05
N THR A 550 7.41 12.63 30.30
CA THR A 550 7.29 12.50 28.83
C THR A 550 8.43 13.24 28.15
N GLN A 551 9.09 12.64 27.16
CA GLN A 551 10.14 13.31 26.38
C GLN A 551 9.51 14.27 25.35
N GLU A 552 9.91 15.53 25.40
CA GLU A 552 9.52 16.59 24.46
C GLU A 552 10.09 16.32 23.05
N GLN A 553 9.27 16.55 22.02
CA GLN A 553 9.73 16.53 20.63
C GLN A 553 10.49 17.83 20.33
N ILE A 554 11.62 17.72 19.61
CA ILE A 554 12.43 18.88 19.22
C ILE A 554 12.08 19.34 17.80
N THR A 555 12.18 20.64 17.57
CA THR A 555 12.04 21.28 16.26
C THR A 555 13.27 21.04 15.36
N ILE A 556 13.13 21.22 14.04
CA ILE A 556 14.26 21.14 13.10
C ILE A 556 15.35 22.17 13.43
N ASP A 557 14.97 23.34 13.95
CA ASP A 557 15.90 24.39 14.38
C ASP A 557 16.70 23.97 15.62
N GLU A 558 16.14 23.10 16.46
CA GLU A 558 16.85 22.51 17.60
C GLU A 558 17.77 21.38 17.17
N PHE A 559 17.38 20.58 16.19
CA PHE A 559 18.26 19.58 15.58
C PHE A 559 19.44 20.25 14.84
N ALA A 560 19.20 21.33 14.10
CA ALA A 560 20.22 22.09 13.38
C ALA A 560 21.29 22.72 14.31
N LYS A 561 21.02 22.81 15.62
CA LYS A 561 22.03 23.22 16.61
C LYS A 561 23.02 22.12 16.95
N ILE A 562 22.81 20.87 16.54
CA ILE A 562 23.69 19.73 16.83
C ILE A 562 24.72 19.61 15.69
N ASP A 563 26.00 19.73 16.03
CA ASP A 563 27.11 19.58 15.07
C ASP A 563 27.49 18.10 14.99
N LEU A 564 26.96 17.40 13.99
CA LEU A 564 27.28 15.99 13.71
C LEU A 564 28.37 15.90 12.66
N ARG A 565 29.47 15.20 12.98
CA ARG A 565 30.60 15.03 12.08
C ARG A 565 31.09 13.60 12.00
N VAL A 566 31.65 13.24 10.85
CA VAL A 566 32.41 12.01 10.67
C VAL A 566 33.81 12.20 11.23
N ALA A 567 34.23 11.33 12.15
CA ALA A 567 35.54 11.35 12.79
C ALA A 567 36.30 10.06 12.49
N LYS A 568 37.60 10.16 12.21
CA LYS A 568 38.47 9.00 12.05
C LYS A 568 39.14 8.63 13.36
N VAL A 569 39.00 7.38 13.79
CA VAL A 569 39.66 6.90 15.02
C VAL A 569 41.15 6.69 14.77
N LEU A 570 41.98 7.43 15.50
CA LEU A 570 43.45 7.35 15.43
C LEU A 570 44.00 6.32 16.41
N THR A 571 43.53 6.37 17.65
CA THR A 571 43.88 5.40 18.69
C THR A 571 42.66 5.09 19.55
N ALA A 572 42.63 3.88 20.10
CA ALA A 572 41.62 3.43 21.04
C ALA A 572 42.32 2.68 22.18
N GLU A 573 41.92 2.93 23.42
CA GLU A 573 42.51 2.29 24.60
C GLU A 573 41.44 2.05 25.68
N LYS A 574 41.60 0.99 26.47
CA LYS A 574 40.74 0.76 27.65
C LYS A 574 41.11 1.73 28.77
N ILE A 575 40.11 2.28 29.45
CA ILE A 575 40.35 3.12 30.62
C ILE A 575 40.59 2.24 31.85
N GLU A 576 41.73 2.42 32.50
CA GLU A 576 42.11 1.67 33.70
C GLU A 576 41.05 1.82 34.80
N GLY A 577 40.56 0.70 35.33
CA GLY A 577 39.49 0.68 36.34
C GLY A 577 38.07 0.92 35.81
N ALA A 578 37.84 0.88 34.48
CA ALA A 578 36.51 1.02 33.89
C ALA A 578 36.22 0.00 32.77
N ASP A 579 35.49 -1.07 33.11
CA ASP A 579 35.18 -2.19 32.19
C ASP A 579 34.23 -1.86 31.02
N LYS A 580 33.67 -0.64 31.01
CA LYS A 580 32.69 -0.20 30.00
C LYS A 580 33.21 0.91 29.09
N LEU A 581 34.36 1.49 29.38
CA LEU A 581 34.80 2.72 28.71
C LEU A 581 36.04 2.49 27.85
N LEU A 582 35.99 3.01 26.63
CA LEU A 582 37.16 3.20 25.77
C LEU A 582 37.48 4.69 25.68
N ARG A 583 38.77 5.00 25.68
CA ARG A 583 39.34 6.31 25.34
C ARG A 583 39.74 6.28 23.87
N LEU A 584 39.11 7.12 23.06
CA LEU A 584 39.37 7.27 21.64
C LEU A 584 40.06 8.61 21.39
N GLN A 585 41.15 8.61 20.62
CA GLN A 585 41.62 9.81 19.94
C GLN A 585 41.05 9.79 18.53
N VAL A 586 40.31 10.83 18.16
CA VAL A 586 39.67 10.93 16.86
C VAL A 586 40.12 12.20 16.14
N ARG A 587 40.24 12.12 14.81
CA ARG A 587 40.48 13.26 13.93
C ARG A 587 39.18 13.71 13.28
N LEU A 588 38.99 15.02 13.22
CA LEU A 588 37.86 15.74 12.67
C LEU A 588 38.40 16.80 11.69
N GLY A 589 38.97 16.38 10.56
CA GLY A 589 39.65 17.28 9.64
C GLY A 589 40.98 17.76 10.21
N GLU A 590 41.11 19.05 10.50
CA GLU A 590 42.34 19.63 11.08
C GLU A 590 42.41 19.52 12.62
N GLU A 591 41.33 19.08 13.28
CA GLU A 591 41.26 18.97 14.74
C GLU A 591 41.40 17.52 15.23
N GLU A 592 42.13 17.31 16.32
CA GLU A 592 42.14 16.03 17.06
C GLU A 592 41.46 16.21 18.41
N ARG A 593 40.62 15.23 18.79
CA ARG A 593 39.83 15.28 20.02
C ARG A 593 39.82 13.94 20.74
N GLN A 594 39.78 14.02 22.07
CA GLN A 594 39.60 12.84 22.91
C GLN A 594 38.12 12.62 23.22
N ILE A 595 37.62 11.42 22.95
CA ILE A 595 36.24 11.01 23.27
C ILE A 595 36.29 9.75 24.14
N VAL A 596 35.54 9.76 25.23
CA VAL A 596 35.36 8.60 26.10
C VAL A 596 34.00 7.97 25.79
N ALA A 597 34.00 6.74 25.28
CA ALA A 597 32.80 6.05 24.80
C ALA A 597 32.49 4.79 25.60
N GLY A 598 31.20 4.57 25.89
CA GLY A 598 30.68 3.44 26.68
C GLY A 598 30.60 2.10 25.93
N ILE A 599 31.52 1.85 25.00
CA ILE A 599 31.42 0.78 23.99
C ILE A 599 32.38 -0.40 24.23
N ALA A 600 33.13 -0.41 25.33
CA ALA A 600 34.19 -1.40 25.59
C ALA A 600 33.69 -2.86 25.73
N ARG A 601 32.38 -3.05 25.92
CA ARG A 601 31.73 -4.37 25.97
C ARG A 601 31.45 -4.96 24.59
N TYR A 602 31.40 -4.12 23.57
CA TYR A 602 30.97 -4.49 22.22
C TYR A 602 32.10 -4.39 21.19
N TYR A 603 33.12 -3.58 21.46
CA TYR A 603 34.26 -3.37 20.56
C TYR A 603 35.58 -3.51 21.30
N GLN A 604 36.55 -4.18 20.67
CA GLN A 604 37.94 -4.13 21.11
C GLN A 604 38.67 -2.92 20.51
N PRO A 605 39.68 -2.35 21.19
CA PRO A 605 40.41 -1.18 20.70
C PRO A 605 40.95 -1.32 19.26
N ASP A 606 41.53 -2.47 18.92
CA ASP A 606 42.13 -2.71 17.60
C ASP A 606 41.11 -2.72 16.46
N GLU A 607 39.84 -3.00 16.76
CA GLU A 607 38.75 -3.02 15.78
C GLU A 607 38.27 -1.61 15.40
N LEU A 608 38.66 -0.59 16.18
CA LEU A 608 38.19 0.77 16.00
C LEU A 608 39.19 1.63 15.25
N VAL A 609 40.49 1.37 15.40
CA VAL A 609 41.54 2.17 14.76
C VAL A 609 41.38 2.17 13.25
N GLY A 610 41.31 3.36 12.66
CA GLY A 610 41.13 3.58 11.23
C GLY A 610 39.69 3.68 10.73
N LYS A 611 38.68 3.36 11.57
CA LYS A 611 37.26 3.51 11.19
C LYS A 611 36.80 4.97 11.19
N GLU A 612 35.85 5.26 10.30
CA GLU A 612 35.10 6.51 10.25
C GLU A 612 33.79 6.35 11.02
N ILE A 613 33.59 7.14 12.07
CA ILE A 613 32.44 7.05 12.99
C ILE A 613 31.75 8.40 13.11
N VAL A 614 30.44 8.42 13.36
CA VAL A 614 29.70 9.67 13.58
C VAL A 614 29.78 10.11 15.04
N VAL A 615 30.12 11.37 15.26
CA VAL A 615 30.22 11.99 16.59
C VAL A 615 29.44 13.30 16.67
N VAL A 616 28.97 13.64 17.87
CA VAL A 616 28.47 14.98 18.20
C VAL A 616 29.65 15.85 18.64
N ALA A 617 30.00 16.85 17.83
CA ALA A 617 31.21 17.66 17.97
C ALA A 617 31.01 18.92 18.83
N ASN A 618 29.79 19.42 19.03
CA ASN A 618 29.55 20.66 19.77
C ASN A 618 28.92 20.46 21.17
N LEU A 619 29.07 19.26 21.74
CA LEU A 619 28.73 19.03 23.15
C LEU A 619 29.77 19.66 24.09
N LYS A 620 29.29 20.18 25.23
CA LYS A 620 30.16 20.66 26.30
C LYS A 620 31.06 19.51 26.80
N PRO A 621 32.39 19.71 26.91
CA PRO A 621 33.27 18.68 27.44
C PRO A 621 32.88 18.19 28.84
N ALA A 622 32.99 16.90 29.08
CA ALA A 622 32.65 16.27 30.35
C ALA A 622 33.79 15.35 30.83
N LYS A 623 33.97 15.22 32.16
CA LYS A 623 34.93 14.26 32.72
C LYS A 623 34.22 12.95 33.06
N LEU A 624 34.64 11.85 32.44
CA LEU A 624 34.16 10.49 32.69
C LEU A 624 35.28 9.71 33.37
N ARG A 625 35.08 9.29 34.62
CA ARG A 625 36.09 8.59 35.44
C ARG A 625 37.45 9.32 35.47
N GLY A 626 37.42 10.66 35.52
CA GLY A 626 38.61 11.52 35.56
C GLY A 626 39.22 11.83 34.19
N VAL A 627 38.79 11.16 33.12
CA VAL A 627 39.26 11.38 31.74
C VAL A 627 38.32 12.37 31.03
N LEU A 628 38.88 13.38 30.35
CA LEU A 628 38.12 14.38 29.61
C LEU A 628 37.55 13.79 28.31
N SER A 629 36.25 13.96 28.06
CA SER A 629 35.57 13.64 26.80
C SER A 629 35.09 14.94 26.16
N GLN A 630 35.48 15.16 24.90
CA GLN A 630 35.20 16.39 24.13
C GLN A 630 34.24 16.13 22.95
N GLY A 631 33.37 15.14 23.12
CA GLY A 631 32.37 14.73 22.14
C GLY A 631 31.62 13.49 22.60
N MET A 632 30.70 13.01 21.77
CA MET A 632 29.94 11.79 21.99
C MET A 632 29.89 10.97 20.70
N VAL A 633 30.18 9.67 20.79
CA VAL A 633 30.02 8.74 19.67
C VAL A 633 28.56 8.32 19.56
N LEU A 634 28.02 8.25 18.34
CA LEU A 634 26.69 7.72 18.08
C LEU A 634 26.72 6.21 17.80
N ALA A 635 25.83 5.48 18.45
CA ALA A 635 25.65 4.05 18.26
C ALA A 635 24.16 3.70 18.33
N ALA A 636 23.72 2.75 17.52
CA ALA A 636 22.41 2.14 17.60
C ALA A 636 22.48 0.89 18.48
N GLY A 637 21.47 0.67 19.32
CA GLY A 637 21.39 -0.55 20.13
C GLY A 637 19.96 -0.88 20.55
N ASP A 638 19.70 -2.18 20.72
CA ASP A 638 18.41 -2.77 21.10
C ASP A 638 18.45 -3.41 22.50
N GLY A 639 19.54 -3.21 23.24
CA GLY A 639 19.78 -3.74 24.58
C GLY A 639 20.83 -4.84 24.62
N ASP A 640 20.81 -5.75 23.63
CA ASP A 640 21.73 -6.88 23.53
C ASP A 640 22.84 -6.63 22.50
N ASN A 641 22.57 -5.83 21.47
CA ASN A 641 23.52 -5.46 20.43
C ASN A 641 23.82 -3.96 20.45
N LEU A 642 25.04 -3.59 20.02
CA LEU A 642 25.43 -2.20 19.84
C LEU A 642 26.28 -2.05 18.57
N ALA A 643 25.83 -1.20 17.65
CA ALA A 643 26.50 -0.92 16.38
C ALA A 643 26.85 0.57 16.27
N LEU A 644 28.11 0.90 16.00
CA LEU A 644 28.53 2.27 15.73
C LEU A 644 27.89 2.80 14.44
N VAL A 645 27.43 4.05 14.48
CA VAL A 645 26.94 4.73 13.27
C VAL A 645 28.16 5.14 12.42
N MET A 646 28.21 4.61 11.20
CA MET A 646 29.30 4.83 10.26
C MET A 646 28.72 5.18 8.88
N PRO A 647 29.38 6.04 8.08
CA PRO A 647 28.96 6.30 6.72
C PRO A 647 29.16 5.05 5.85
N GLU A 648 28.23 4.79 4.92
CA GLU A 648 28.29 3.64 4.00
C GLU A 648 29.50 3.71 3.04
N LYS A 649 29.98 4.93 2.77
CA LYS A 649 31.14 5.23 1.93
C LYS A 649 32.13 6.08 2.71
N THR A 650 33.42 5.93 2.40
CA THR A 650 34.44 6.85 2.92
C THR A 650 34.17 8.26 2.41
N VAL A 651 33.92 9.18 3.32
CA VAL A 651 33.60 10.60 3.00
C VAL A 651 34.69 11.57 3.46
N GLY A 652 35.69 11.06 4.19
CA GLY A 652 36.78 11.85 4.76
C GLY A 652 36.44 12.37 6.16
N ASP A 653 37.46 12.47 7.02
CA ASP A 653 37.27 12.98 8.37
C ASP A 653 36.98 14.49 8.41
N GLY A 654 36.07 14.89 9.30
CA GLY A 654 35.57 16.26 9.40
C GLY A 654 34.33 16.56 8.55
N ALA A 655 33.85 15.61 7.74
CA ALA A 655 32.61 15.77 6.96
C ALA A 655 31.39 15.99 7.86
N GLU A 656 30.56 16.97 7.51
CA GLU A 656 29.30 17.30 8.19
C GLU A 656 28.21 16.26 7.83
N VAL A 657 27.50 15.76 8.84
CA VAL A 657 26.35 14.87 8.67
C VAL A 657 25.09 15.74 8.69
N ARG A 658 24.30 15.69 7.61
CA ARG A 658 23.14 16.56 7.36
C ARG A 658 21.84 15.79 7.32
#